data_AF-A0AA91KE06-F1
#
_entry.id   AF-A0AA91KE06-F1
#
_cell.length_a   1.000
_cell.length_b   1.000
_cell.length_c   1.000
_cell.angle_alpha   90.00
_cell.angle_beta   90.00
_cell.angle_gamma   90.00
#
_symmetry.space_group_name_H-M   'P 1'
#
loop_
_entity.id
_entity.type
_entity.pdbx_description
1 polymer ?
#
loop_
_entity_poly.entity_id
_entity_poly.type
_entity_poly.pdbx_seq_one_letter_code
_entity_poly.pdbx_strand_id
1 'polypeptide(L)'
;MSDFRDATQQAVAAIAPSWPLDQMIAVNPWWPQRFTPIEQVFAEQAVLSGHCPLMSSAYYLSHWQSPISEAHLAKAISTSDSTLTVSDCLRALRSHSRDLPRWKPLAELCDRTREAQEGLSWQQEIQQQVSQFLALYHQYPQRFDAQGQGGEHLYQCWLDVVSQDKGIKTLTGVDLLADFAALPTQMDALIAEAAAFWQPILHDQDGNLAYCHALMHGLSGWASWQAWLDWQQQLSDSEQQDHGMGLFAILLAWDTVLARWLAKHRETAWASIRQSMHHQAVNVRHWYHQAQQQLAPLWIWQQALEISQQRPWAHALSAQASVDTLATSPTLQAVFCIDVRSEPMRRALEAQSDRVQTLGFAGFFGLPIAYQPTDSHIHRPQLPGLLAPAVTASQTHATPERWLRMTKLGWQRSLDAPAANLGMVEAGGMLKLVSLLKRALRISGTENPLNRLSHTDSDWALTRDNTPLSAAEKAELGAGILRAMGIADQLADAVLLVGHGSETCNNPHAAGLDCGACGGQTGEVNVRVLAQLLNDADVRDAMAQQGVTIPASTRFYAAMHNTTTDALDVFHAPEHAAWQTWLADASEQARSARANQFAQAPTQASKLKRFFASRAKDWAQMRPEWGLCDNAAFIVGPRTLSRQINLQGRSFLHDYDMHKDRDFSQLAAILTAPMVVSNWINLQYFASVTAPEKFGSGNKLLHNIVGGHIGVFEGNGGDLRIGLSHQSVHDGRRYRHQPVRLSVFIAAPREAIDSILARHNDIAALANHGWLYLMQIDAQGAVWQRDRSGQWYQLNVAT
;
A
#
# COMPACT_ATOMS: atom_id res chain seq x y z
N MET A 1 -25.63 -25.47 8.40
CA MET A 1 -24.48 -25.22 9.31
C MET A 1 -23.18 -25.11 8.53
N SER A 2 -22.89 -25.98 7.55
CA SER A 2 -21.78 -25.80 6.59
C SER A 2 -21.83 -24.43 5.91
N ASP A 3 -22.99 -24.06 5.38
CA ASP A 3 -23.12 -22.90 4.49
C ASP A 3 -22.83 -21.56 5.18
N PHE A 4 -23.13 -21.43 6.49
CA PHE A 4 -22.82 -20.21 7.26
C PHE A 4 -21.33 -20.14 7.64
N ARG A 5 -20.72 -21.27 7.98
CA ARG A 5 -19.28 -21.34 8.28
C ARG A 5 -18.45 -21.03 7.04
N ASP A 6 -18.85 -21.59 5.89
CA ASP A 6 -18.21 -21.31 4.61
C ASP A 6 -18.35 -19.82 4.22
N ALA A 7 -19.53 -19.24 4.41
CA ALA A 7 -19.76 -17.81 4.21
C ALA A 7 -18.89 -16.94 5.13
N THR A 8 -18.69 -17.37 6.38
CA THR A 8 -17.83 -16.68 7.34
C THR A 8 -16.37 -16.68 6.87
N GLN A 9 -15.84 -17.85 6.51
CA GLN A 9 -14.45 -17.99 6.04
C GLN A 9 -14.21 -17.19 4.77
N GLN A 10 -15.15 -17.22 3.83
CA GLN A 10 -15.09 -16.41 2.61
C GLN A 10 -15.08 -14.91 2.94
N ALA A 11 -15.91 -14.46 3.88
CA ALA A 11 -15.99 -13.05 4.24
C ALA A 11 -14.72 -12.53 4.94
N VAL A 12 -14.12 -13.34 5.81
CA VAL A 12 -12.85 -13.01 6.46
C VAL A 12 -11.72 -12.99 5.43
N ALA A 13 -11.66 -13.98 4.54
CA ALA A 13 -10.64 -14.07 3.49
C ALA A 13 -10.74 -12.95 2.44
N ALA A 14 -11.90 -12.28 2.32
CA ALA A 14 -12.10 -11.19 1.38
C ALA A 14 -11.45 -9.85 1.82
N ILE A 15 -10.94 -9.75 3.05
CA ILE A 15 -10.32 -8.54 3.60
C ILE A 15 -8.83 -8.47 3.28
N ALA A 16 -8.38 -7.37 2.66
CA ALA A 16 -6.98 -7.15 2.38
C ALA A 16 -6.19 -6.77 3.65
N PRO A 17 -4.93 -7.24 3.81
CA PRO A 17 -4.07 -6.86 4.92
C PRO A 17 -3.64 -5.38 4.85
N SER A 18 -3.48 -4.73 6.01
CA SER A 18 -2.90 -3.39 6.14
C SER A 18 -1.70 -3.40 7.08
N TRP A 19 -0.56 -2.88 6.60
CA TRP A 19 0.69 -2.88 7.35
C TRP A 19 0.70 -1.80 8.43
N PRO A 20 1.40 -2.05 9.57
CA PRO A 20 1.53 -1.07 10.63
C PRO A 20 2.29 0.17 10.16
N LEU A 21 2.13 1.29 10.88
CA LEU A 21 2.66 2.61 10.54
C LEU A 21 4.17 2.66 10.29
N ASP A 22 4.95 1.82 10.99
CA ASP A 22 6.40 1.72 10.86
C ASP A 22 6.88 0.86 9.68
N GLN A 23 5.97 0.10 9.07
CA GLN A 23 6.18 -0.74 7.88
C GLN A 23 5.13 -0.45 6.79
N MET A 24 4.50 0.72 6.85
CA MET A 24 3.33 1.03 6.03
C MET A 24 3.70 0.97 4.55
N ILE A 25 2.96 0.14 3.81
CA ILE A 25 2.98 0.07 2.35
C ILE A 25 1.56 0.28 1.82
N ALA A 26 1.46 0.87 0.63
CA ALA A 26 0.19 1.04 -0.05
C ALA A 26 -0.22 -0.28 -0.73
N VAL A 27 -1.34 -0.87 -0.31
CA VAL A 27 -1.81 -2.19 -0.74
C VAL A 27 -3.18 -2.09 -1.40
N ASN A 28 -3.41 -2.82 -2.48
CA ASN A 28 -4.73 -2.87 -3.12
C ASN A 28 -5.78 -3.35 -2.08
N PRO A 29 -6.76 -2.52 -1.67
CA PRO A 29 -7.73 -2.90 -0.63
C PRO A 29 -8.69 -4.00 -1.08
N TRP A 30 -8.69 -4.34 -2.38
CA TRP A 30 -9.45 -5.43 -2.98
C TRP A 30 -8.57 -6.60 -3.41
N TRP A 31 -7.32 -6.68 -2.93
CA TRP A 31 -6.38 -7.73 -3.35
C TRP A 31 -6.97 -9.15 -3.28
N PRO A 32 -7.66 -9.58 -2.21
CA PRO A 32 -8.26 -10.91 -2.16
C PRO A 32 -9.39 -11.12 -3.17
N GLN A 33 -10.04 -10.05 -3.62
CA GLN A 33 -11.20 -10.07 -4.52
C GLN A 33 -10.82 -9.99 -6.01
N ARG A 34 -9.51 -10.05 -6.32
CA ARG A 34 -8.96 -9.94 -7.69
C ARG A 34 -9.51 -10.95 -8.70
N PHE A 35 -10.02 -12.09 -8.23
CA PHE A 35 -10.61 -13.15 -9.07
C PHE A 35 -12.05 -12.85 -9.53
N THR A 36 -12.62 -11.73 -9.07
CA THR A 36 -13.93 -11.26 -9.49
C THR A 36 -13.77 -10.00 -10.35
N PRO A 37 -14.56 -9.82 -11.42
CA PRO A 37 -14.58 -8.57 -12.18
C PRO A 37 -14.72 -7.34 -11.29
N ILE A 38 -13.88 -6.33 -11.51
CA ILE A 38 -13.86 -5.12 -10.68
C ILE A 38 -15.23 -4.40 -10.65
N GLU A 39 -16.00 -4.46 -11.73
CA GLU A 39 -17.34 -3.87 -11.81
C GLU A 39 -18.31 -4.53 -10.82
N GLN A 40 -18.20 -5.85 -10.68
CA GLN A 40 -19.02 -6.63 -9.76
C GLN A 40 -18.59 -6.33 -8.31
N VAL A 41 -17.28 -6.34 -8.03
CA VAL A 41 -16.77 -6.00 -6.69
C VAL A 41 -17.23 -4.61 -6.27
N PHE A 42 -17.17 -3.61 -7.15
CA PHE A 42 -17.59 -2.25 -6.80
C PHE A 42 -19.10 -2.13 -6.60
N ALA A 43 -19.91 -2.91 -7.34
CA ALA A 43 -21.34 -2.99 -7.12
C ALA A 43 -21.67 -3.64 -5.76
N GLU A 44 -21.00 -4.75 -5.43
CA GLU A 44 -21.14 -5.42 -4.14
C GLU A 44 -20.72 -4.51 -2.98
N GLN A 45 -19.59 -3.80 -3.11
CA GLN A 45 -19.11 -2.84 -2.13
C GLN A 45 -20.10 -1.67 -1.93
N ALA A 46 -20.68 -1.15 -3.02
CA ALA A 46 -21.69 -0.10 -2.94
C ALA A 46 -22.94 -0.57 -2.18
N VAL A 47 -23.40 -1.80 -2.42
CA VAL A 47 -24.54 -2.37 -1.72
C VAL A 47 -24.21 -2.68 -0.26
N LEU A 48 -23.07 -3.32 0.04
CA LEU A 48 -22.73 -3.80 1.37
C LEU A 48 -22.29 -2.67 2.32
N SER A 49 -21.50 -1.73 1.82
CA SER A 49 -20.88 -0.68 2.65
C SER A 49 -21.48 0.71 2.44
N GLY A 50 -22.28 0.91 1.39
CA GLY A 50 -22.77 2.23 0.99
C GLY A 50 -21.73 3.12 0.30
N HIS A 51 -20.51 2.63 0.04
CA HIS A 51 -19.44 3.40 -0.62
C HIS A 51 -19.23 2.89 -2.04
N CYS A 52 -19.34 3.78 -3.03
CA CYS A 52 -19.09 3.48 -4.44
C CYS A 52 -17.65 3.84 -4.79
N PRO A 53 -16.76 2.89 -5.14
CA PRO A 53 -15.36 3.19 -5.43
C PRO A 53 -15.13 3.79 -6.84
N LEU A 54 -16.03 4.65 -7.30
CA LEU A 54 -15.90 5.43 -8.55
C LEU A 54 -16.09 6.92 -8.24
N MET A 55 -15.51 7.77 -9.07
CA MET A 55 -15.69 9.22 -8.89
C MET A 55 -17.13 9.65 -9.17
N SER A 56 -17.52 10.78 -8.58
CA SER A 56 -18.87 11.32 -8.75
C SER A 56 -19.14 11.76 -10.20
N SER A 57 -20.41 11.85 -10.58
CA SER A 57 -20.79 12.39 -11.89
C SER A 57 -20.23 13.80 -12.14
N ALA A 58 -20.15 14.62 -11.09
CA ALA A 58 -19.59 15.97 -11.15
C ALA A 58 -18.10 15.97 -11.49
N TYR A 59 -17.34 14.99 -10.98
CA TYR A 59 -15.93 14.83 -11.32
C TYR A 59 -15.74 14.49 -12.79
N TYR A 60 -16.44 13.50 -13.33
CA TYR A 60 -16.31 13.16 -14.76
C TYR A 60 -16.78 14.31 -15.66
N LEU A 61 -17.84 15.02 -15.26
CA LEU A 61 -18.31 16.20 -15.98
C LEU A 61 -17.27 17.32 -16.00
N SER A 62 -16.52 17.54 -14.91
CA SER A 62 -15.45 18.55 -14.88
C SER A 62 -14.23 18.15 -15.73
N HIS A 63 -14.12 16.88 -16.11
CA HIS A 63 -13.06 16.33 -16.96
C HIS A 63 -13.52 16.10 -18.40
N TRP A 64 -14.81 16.35 -18.70
CA TRP A 64 -15.33 16.32 -20.06
C TRP A 64 -14.78 17.50 -20.86
N GLN A 65 -14.45 17.24 -22.13
CA GLN A 65 -13.73 18.13 -23.06
C GLN A 65 -12.25 18.38 -22.69
N SER A 66 -11.84 18.16 -21.45
CA SER A 66 -10.43 18.15 -21.04
C SER A 66 -10.24 17.41 -19.71
N PRO A 67 -9.52 16.27 -19.66
CA PRO A 67 -8.85 15.57 -20.77
C PRO A 67 -9.76 14.59 -21.56
N ILE A 68 -11.00 14.33 -21.11
CA ILE A 68 -11.87 13.34 -21.77
C ILE A 68 -12.50 13.95 -23.02
N SER A 69 -12.18 13.41 -24.19
CA SER A 69 -12.79 13.80 -25.47
C SER A 69 -13.93 12.85 -25.85
N GLU A 70 -14.74 13.25 -26.82
CA GLU A 70 -15.77 12.37 -27.40
C GLU A 70 -15.17 11.11 -28.02
N ALA A 71 -13.99 11.20 -28.64
CA ALA A 71 -13.28 10.04 -29.19
C ALA A 71 -12.81 9.06 -28.10
N HIS A 72 -12.49 9.55 -26.90
CA HIS A 72 -12.19 8.69 -25.74
C HIS A 72 -13.44 7.96 -25.27
N LEU A 73 -14.56 8.68 -25.14
CA LEU A 73 -15.83 8.11 -24.73
C LEU A 73 -16.39 7.09 -25.72
N ALA A 74 -16.36 7.40 -27.02
CA ALA A 74 -16.76 6.48 -28.08
C ALA A 74 -15.87 5.21 -28.12
N LYS A 75 -14.58 5.35 -27.83
CA LYS A 75 -13.69 4.18 -27.71
C LYS A 75 -14.00 3.36 -26.46
N ALA A 76 -14.27 3.99 -25.32
CA ALA A 76 -14.70 3.28 -24.11
C ALA A 76 -15.98 2.46 -24.36
N ILE A 77 -16.98 3.07 -25.01
CA ILE A 77 -18.22 2.37 -25.39
C ILE A 77 -17.92 1.18 -26.30
N SER A 78 -17.18 1.37 -27.40
CA SER A 78 -16.92 0.29 -28.37
C SER A 78 -16.02 -0.83 -27.86
N THR A 79 -15.29 -0.62 -26.77
CA THR A 79 -14.47 -1.65 -26.10
C THR A 79 -15.14 -2.22 -24.87
N SER A 80 -16.35 -1.77 -24.56
CA SER A 80 -17.22 -2.34 -23.54
C SER A 80 -18.33 -3.15 -24.21
N ASP A 81 -18.89 -4.14 -23.53
CA ASP A 81 -20.08 -4.87 -23.99
C ASP A 81 -21.38 -4.05 -23.82
N SER A 82 -21.28 -2.72 -23.81
CA SER A 82 -22.37 -1.81 -23.52
C SER A 82 -23.16 -1.42 -24.76
N THR A 83 -24.49 -1.35 -24.62
CA THR A 83 -25.39 -0.81 -25.64
C THR A 83 -25.62 0.70 -25.51
N LEU A 84 -24.93 1.37 -24.58
CA LEU A 84 -25.11 2.81 -24.31
C LEU A 84 -24.52 3.67 -25.44
N THR A 85 -25.21 4.77 -25.75
CA THR A 85 -24.68 5.80 -26.66
C THR A 85 -23.91 6.88 -25.89
N VAL A 86 -23.13 7.71 -26.60
CA VAL A 86 -22.51 8.92 -26.05
C VAL A 86 -23.55 9.82 -25.37
N SER A 87 -24.73 9.99 -25.98
CA SER A 87 -25.81 10.79 -25.41
C SER A 87 -26.38 10.20 -24.12
N ASP A 88 -26.50 8.86 -24.03
CA ASP A 88 -26.96 8.21 -22.80
C ASP A 88 -25.95 8.39 -21.67
N CYS A 89 -24.65 8.26 -21.97
CA CYS A 89 -23.57 8.47 -20.99
C CYS A 89 -23.56 9.92 -20.46
N LEU A 90 -23.77 10.92 -21.33
CA LEU A 90 -23.89 12.32 -20.93
C LEU A 90 -25.15 12.58 -20.10
N ARG A 91 -26.28 11.96 -20.46
CA ARG A 91 -27.53 12.04 -19.67
C ARG A 91 -27.33 11.47 -18.26
N ALA A 92 -26.62 10.35 -18.15
CA ALA A 92 -26.34 9.67 -16.88
C ALA A 92 -25.45 10.47 -15.91
N LEU A 93 -24.62 11.40 -16.41
CA LEU A 93 -23.89 12.34 -15.54
C LEU A 93 -24.79 13.46 -15.02
N ARG A 94 -25.81 13.86 -15.78
CA ARG A 94 -26.73 14.96 -15.42
C ARG A 94 -27.87 14.50 -14.52
N SER A 95 -28.16 13.20 -14.44
CA SER A 95 -29.07 12.65 -13.44
C SER A 95 -28.40 12.64 -12.07
N HIS A 96 -28.86 13.50 -11.17
CA HIS A 96 -28.23 13.76 -9.87
C HIS A 96 -28.54 12.71 -8.78
N SER A 97 -29.40 11.72 -9.06
CA SER A 97 -29.78 10.69 -8.08
C SER A 97 -29.59 9.29 -8.64
N ARG A 98 -28.79 8.49 -7.93
CA ARG A 98 -28.72 7.03 -8.05
C ARG A 98 -28.97 6.49 -6.66
N ASP A 99 -30.22 6.24 -6.34
CA ASP A 99 -30.57 5.57 -5.09
C ASP A 99 -30.21 4.09 -5.25
N LEU A 100 -28.99 3.76 -4.80
CA LEU A 100 -28.50 2.38 -4.82
C LEU A 100 -29.06 1.65 -3.60
N PRO A 101 -29.54 0.40 -3.77
CA PRO A 101 -29.91 -0.41 -2.63
C PRO A 101 -28.69 -0.58 -1.71
N ARG A 102 -28.91 -0.49 -0.40
CA ARG A 102 -27.86 -0.61 0.61
C ARG A 102 -28.28 -1.60 1.69
N TRP A 103 -27.36 -2.52 1.99
CA TRP A 103 -27.43 -3.38 3.16
C TRP A 103 -27.27 -2.54 4.44
N LYS A 104 -28.23 -2.69 5.34
CA LYS A 104 -28.29 -2.04 6.64
C LYS A 104 -27.89 -3.07 7.69
N PRO A 105 -26.76 -2.86 8.40
CA PRO A 105 -26.37 -3.70 9.53
C PRO A 105 -27.46 -3.72 10.61
N LEU A 106 -27.46 -4.77 11.44
CA LEU A 106 -28.43 -4.90 12.55
C LEU A 106 -28.42 -3.66 13.44
N ALA A 107 -27.25 -3.17 13.84
CA ALA A 107 -27.10 -1.98 14.67
C ALA A 107 -27.79 -0.74 14.09
N GLU A 108 -27.68 -0.50 12.77
CA GLU A 108 -28.34 0.61 12.09
C GLU A 108 -29.88 0.44 12.10
N LEU A 109 -30.36 -0.79 11.91
CA LEU A 109 -31.79 -1.11 11.99
C LEU A 109 -32.33 -0.90 13.43
N CYS A 110 -31.54 -1.27 14.43
CA CYS A 110 -31.88 -1.05 15.84
C CYS A 110 -31.99 0.45 16.16
N ASP A 111 -31.04 1.25 15.67
CA ASP A 111 -31.02 2.70 15.90
C ASP A 111 -32.25 3.42 15.37
N ARG A 112 -32.86 2.93 14.28
CA ARG A 112 -34.13 3.47 13.73
C ARG A 112 -35.34 3.22 14.62
N THR A 113 -35.25 2.26 15.54
CA THR A 113 -36.35 1.85 16.44
C THR A 113 -36.14 2.32 17.88
N ARG A 114 -35.08 3.09 18.15
CA ARG A 114 -34.78 3.60 19.49
C ARG A 114 -35.76 4.69 19.91
N GLU A 115 -36.20 4.59 21.16
CA GLU A 115 -37.04 5.60 21.81
C GLU A 115 -36.21 6.77 22.38
N ALA A 116 -34.99 6.50 22.86
CA ALA A 116 -34.10 7.51 23.45
C ALA A 116 -33.25 8.22 22.39
N GLN A 117 -33.33 9.56 22.35
CA GLN A 117 -32.51 10.42 21.48
C GLN A 117 -31.16 10.82 22.11
N GLU A 118 -30.94 10.51 23.38
CA GLU A 118 -29.70 10.81 24.11
C GLU A 118 -28.82 9.55 24.22
N GLY A 119 -27.49 9.72 24.18
CA GLY A 119 -26.50 8.63 24.22
C GLY A 119 -25.93 8.25 22.85
N LEU A 120 -25.00 7.30 22.83
CA LEU A 120 -24.40 6.80 21.58
C LEU A 120 -25.38 5.91 20.83
N SER A 121 -25.34 5.95 19.49
CA SER A 121 -26.03 4.98 18.63
C SER A 121 -25.49 3.55 18.87
N TRP A 122 -26.26 2.50 18.61
CA TRP A 122 -25.78 1.12 18.73
C TRP A 122 -24.58 0.88 17.82
N GLN A 123 -24.62 1.41 16.60
CA GLN A 123 -23.50 1.33 15.68
C GLN A 123 -22.25 2.03 16.25
N GLN A 124 -22.42 3.22 16.83
CA GLN A 124 -21.32 3.96 17.45
C GLN A 124 -20.75 3.23 18.67
N GLU A 125 -21.62 2.67 19.53
CA GLU A 125 -21.22 1.93 20.73
C GLU A 125 -20.41 0.68 20.35
N ILE A 126 -20.92 -0.17 19.45
CA ILE A 126 -20.23 -1.40 19.02
C ILE A 126 -18.87 -1.04 18.42
N GLN A 127 -18.83 -0.04 17.54
CA GLN A 127 -17.58 0.41 16.94
C GLN A 127 -16.60 0.93 17.99
N GLN A 128 -17.06 1.75 18.94
CA GLN A 128 -16.21 2.31 19.98
C GLN A 128 -15.68 1.23 20.94
N GLN A 129 -16.57 0.37 21.45
CA GLN A 129 -16.22 -0.68 22.40
C GLN A 129 -15.21 -1.66 21.81
N VAL A 130 -15.50 -2.19 20.62
CA VAL A 130 -14.62 -3.17 19.95
C VAL A 130 -13.29 -2.52 19.59
N SER A 131 -13.28 -1.31 19.03
CA SER A 131 -12.03 -0.61 18.68
C SER A 131 -11.15 -0.28 19.88
N GLN A 132 -11.75 0.15 21.01
CA GLN A 132 -10.99 0.44 22.23
C GLN A 132 -10.41 -0.83 22.85
N PHE A 133 -11.19 -1.91 22.88
CA PHE A 133 -10.71 -3.21 23.32
C PHE A 133 -9.54 -3.68 22.44
N LEU A 134 -9.68 -3.66 21.11
CA LEU A 134 -8.62 -4.09 20.19
C LEU A 134 -7.36 -3.25 20.33
N ALA A 135 -7.49 -1.93 20.47
CA ALA A 135 -6.37 -1.05 20.73
C ALA A 135 -5.62 -1.43 22.02
N LEU A 136 -6.35 -1.72 23.09
CA LEU A 136 -5.76 -2.14 24.37
C LEU A 136 -5.13 -3.53 24.29
N TYR A 137 -5.82 -4.48 23.66
CA TYR A 137 -5.40 -5.86 23.45
C TYR A 137 -4.06 -5.93 22.73
N HIS A 138 -3.94 -5.27 21.59
CA HIS A 138 -2.71 -5.30 20.80
C HIS A 138 -1.59 -4.43 21.39
N GLN A 139 -1.91 -3.40 22.19
CA GLN A 139 -0.89 -2.59 22.86
C GLN A 139 -0.29 -3.28 24.09
N TYR A 140 -1.10 -4.04 24.84
CA TYR A 140 -0.68 -4.69 26.08
C TYR A 140 -1.17 -6.13 26.15
N PRO A 141 -0.75 -7.01 25.23
CA PRO A 141 -1.23 -8.39 25.17
C PRO A 141 -1.02 -9.15 26.49
N GLN A 142 0.07 -8.86 27.22
CA GLN A 142 0.41 -9.43 28.52
C GLN A 142 -0.58 -9.11 29.66
N ARG A 143 -1.54 -8.20 29.44
CA ARG A 143 -2.58 -7.88 30.44
C ARG A 143 -3.80 -8.79 30.33
N PHE A 144 -3.85 -9.62 29.30
CA PHE A 144 -4.95 -10.54 29.04
C PHE A 144 -4.48 -11.96 29.25
N ASP A 145 -5.32 -12.78 29.88
CA ASP A 145 -5.03 -14.16 30.23
C ASP A 145 -6.19 -15.03 29.76
N ALA A 146 -5.96 -15.81 28.70
CA ALA A 146 -6.92 -16.76 28.16
C ALA A 146 -6.21 -18.00 27.63
N GLN A 147 -6.92 -19.13 27.57
CA GLN A 147 -6.33 -20.42 27.19
C GLN A 147 -6.14 -20.59 25.68
N GLY A 148 -6.97 -19.93 24.87
CA GLY A 148 -6.90 -20.00 23.42
C GLY A 148 -5.61 -19.41 22.82
N GLN A 149 -5.47 -19.52 21.50
CA GLN A 149 -4.40 -18.87 20.72
C GLN A 149 -5.02 -18.01 19.60
N GLY A 150 -4.30 -16.99 19.13
CA GLY A 150 -4.74 -16.10 18.05
C GLY A 150 -6.15 -15.56 18.18
N GLY A 151 -7.00 -15.85 17.19
CA GLY A 151 -8.41 -15.44 17.15
C GLY A 151 -9.25 -15.98 18.30
N GLU A 152 -9.01 -17.20 18.75
CA GLU A 152 -9.68 -17.79 19.92
C GLU A 152 -9.30 -17.04 21.20
N HIS A 153 -8.00 -16.74 21.38
CA HIS A 153 -7.51 -15.94 22.49
C HIS A 153 -8.15 -14.54 22.49
N LEU A 154 -8.18 -13.89 21.32
CA LEU A 154 -8.79 -12.58 21.14
C LEU A 154 -10.27 -12.57 21.56
N TYR A 155 -11.04 -13.56 21.09
CA TYR A 155 -12.46 -13.69 21.41
C TYR A 155 -12.70 -13.91 22.91
N GLN A 156 -11.95 -14.84 23.53
CA GLN A 156 -12.07 -15.15 24.96
C GLN A 156 -11.76 -13.93 25.83
N CYS A 157 -10.70 -13.19 25.51
CA CYS A 157 -10.32 -11.97 26.21
C CYS A 157 -11.36 -10.86 26.06
N TRP A 158 -11.92 -10.70 24.86
CA TRP A 158 -13.01 -9.74 24.64
C TRP A 158 -14.25 -10.10 25.45
N LEU A 159 -14.64 -11.38 25.46
CA LEU A 159 -15.81 -11.87 26.16
C LEU A 159 -15.72 -11.61 27.67
N ASP A 160 -14.54 -11.86 28.27
CA ASP A 160 -14.28 -11.57 29.68
C ASP A 160 -14.46 -10.07 29.99
N VAL A 161 -13.90 -9.19 29.15
CA VAL A 161 -13.98 -7.73 29.33
C VAL A 161 -15.42 -7.23 29.13
N VAL A 162 -16.07 -7.59 28.03
CA VAL A 162 -17.39 -7.04 27.68
C VAL A 162 -18.49 -7.48 28.65
N SER A 163 -18.36 -8.68 29.23
CA SER A 163 -19.30 -9.20 30.25
C SER A 163 -19.25 -8.43 31.58
N GLN A 164 -18.27 -7.53 31.75
CA GLN A 164 -18.06 -6.70 32.93
C GLN A 164 -18.17 -5.18 32.62
N ASP A 165 -18.39 -4.81 31.36
CA ASP A 165 -18.38 -3.42 30.90
C ASP A 165 -19.68 -2.68 31.24
N LYS A 166 -19.70 -2.06 32.43
CA LYS A 166 -20.82 -1.22 32.88
C LYS A 166 -21.02 0.03 32.03
N GLY A 167 -20.05 0.41 31.19
CA GLY A 167 -20.12 1.54 30.28
C GLY A 167 -21.25 1.40 29.27
N ILE A 168 -21.51 0.18 28.77
CA ILE A 168 -22.59 -0.11 27.81
C ILE A 168 -23.94 0.38 28.35
N LYS A 169 -24.26 0.04 29.60
CA LYS A 169 -25.50 0.47 30.25
C LYS A 169 -25.56 1.99 30.44
N THR A 170 -24.44 2.61 30.77
CA THR A 170 -24.37 4.07 30.94
C THR A 170 -24.57 4.81 29.61
N LEU A 171 -24.04 4.28 28.50
CA LEU A 171 -24.03 4.95 27.19
C LEU A 171 -25.28 4.66 26.34
N THR A 172 -25.88 3.48 26.51
CA THR A 172 -27.05 3.02 25.72
C THR A 172 -28.34 2.93 26.53
N GLY A 173 -28.25 2.93 27.86
CA GLY A 173 -29.38 2.70 28.75
C GLY A 173 -29.80 1.23 28.89
N VAL A 174 -29.09 0.30 28.24
CA VAL A 174 -29.43 -1.13 28.19
C VAL A 174 -28.36 -1.97 28.89
N ASP A 175 -28.80 -2.90 29.74
CA ASP A 175 -27.92 -3.81 30.47
C ASP A 175 -27.81 -5.14 29.70
N LEU A 176 -26.64 -5.41 29.11
CA LEU A 176 -26.36 -6.60 28.30
C LEU A 176 -25.36 -7.56 28.97
N LEU A 177 -24.90 -7.27 30.20
CA LEU A 177 -23.81 -8.02 30.82
C LEU A 177 -24.12 -9.51 30.98
N ALA A 178 -25.34 -9.83 31.43
CA ALA A 178 -25.79 -11.21 31.60
C ALA A 178 -25.97 -11.93 30.25
N ASP A 179 -26.35 -11.19 29.20
CA ASP A 179 -26.52 -11.75 27.87
C ASP A 179 -25.15 -12.09 27.23
N PHE A 180 -24.13 -11.25 27.44
CA PHE A 180 -22.74 -11.58 27.05
C PHE A 180 -22.18 -12.74 27.85
N ALA A 181 -22.35 -12.75 29.18
CA ALA A 181 -21.85 -13.83 30.04
C ALA A 181 -22.46 -15.21 29.72
N ALA A 182 -23.61 -15.24 29.03
CA ALA A 182 -24.27 -16.47 28.59
C ALA A 182 -23.74 -17.03 27.26
N LEU A 183 -22.87 -16.30 26.54
CA LEU A 183 -22.29 -16.78 25.28
C LEU A 183 -21.29 -17.91 25.51
N PRO A 184 -21.13 -18.84 24.54
CA PRO A 184 -20.08 -19.85 24.60
C PRO A 184 -18.69 -19.22 24.67
N THR A 185 -17.80 -19.76 25.51
CA THR A 185 -16.41 -19.27 25.59
C THR A 185 -15.53 -19.72 24.43
N GLN A 186 -15.96 -20.74 23.67
CA GLN A 186 -15.25 -21.23 22.50
C GLN A 186 -15.79 -20.57 21.22
N MET A 187 -14.90 -20.07 20.36
CA MET A 187 -15.27 -19.35 19.13
C MET A 187 -16.15 -20.19 18.21
N ASP A 188 -15.75 -21.45 17.96
CA ASP A 188 -16.51 -22.36 17.10
C ASP A 188 -17.91 -22.69 17.65
N ALA A 189 -18.04 -22.75 18.99
CA ALA A 189 -19.32 -22.98 19.64
C ALA A 189 -20.23 -21.74 19.50
N LEU A 190 -19.68 -20.53 19.67
CA LEU A 190 -20.41 -19.29 19.40
C LEU A 190 -20.90 -19.25 17.96
N ILE A 191 -20.02 -19.49 16.97
CA ILE A 191 -20.37 -19.42 15.55
C ILE A 191 -21.46 -20.44 15.23
N ALA A 192 -21.37 -21.66 15.74
CA ALA A 192 -22.39 -22.69 15.54
C ALA A 192 -23.76 -22.29 16.13
N GLU A 193 -23.76 -21.74 17.35
CA GLU A 193 -24.98 -21.30 18.02
C GLU A 193 -25.62 -20.09 17.33
N ALA A 194 -24.81 -19.10 16.94
CA ALA A 194 -25.26 -17.93 16.19
C ALA A 194 -25.76 -18.33 14.79
N ALA A 195 -25.08 -19.24 14.10
CA ALA A 195 -25.54 -19.76 12.81
C ALA A 195 -26.94 -20.38 12.90
N ALA A 196 -27.23 -21.15 13.96
CA ALA A 196 -28.56 -21.72 14.18
C ALA A 196 -29.64 -20.64 14.35
N PHE A 197 -29.30 -19.50 14.95
CA PHE A 197 -30.19 -18.36 15.13
C PHE A 197 -30.40 -17.55 13.83
N TRP A 198 -29.34 -17.30 13.07
CA TRP A 198 -29.36 -16.42 11.91
C TRP A 198 -29.81 -17.13 10.62
N GLN A 199 -29.56 -18.42 10.45
CA GLN A 199 -29.87 -19.16 9.22
C GLN A 199 -31.34 -19.03 8.76
N PRO A 200 -32.36 -19.11 9.65
CA PRO A 200 -33.76 -18.93 9.22
C PRO A 200 -34.08 -17.51 8.72
N ILE A 201 -33.27 -16.51 9.10
CA ILE A 201 -33.45 -15.11 8.73
C ILE A 201 -32.72 -14.81 7.42
N LEU A 202 -31.50 -15.32 7.27
CA LEU A 202 -30.60 -15.03 6.15
C LEU A 202 -30.88 -15.85 4.89
N HIS A 203 -31.90 -16.72 4.93
CA HIS A 203 -32.44 -17.47 3.79
C HIS A 203 -31.47 -18.49 3.20
N ASP A 204 -30.48 -18.05 2.41
CA ASP A 204 -29.58 -18.88 1.60
C ASP A 204 -28.10 -18.48 1.76
N GLN A 205 -27.23 -19.09 0.93
CA GLN A 205 -25.79 -18.84 0.96
C GLN A 205 -25.43 -17.40 0.58
N ASP A 206 -26.13 -16.78 -0.38
CA ASP A 206 -25.87 -15.40 -0.80
C ASP A 206 -26.23 -14.42 0.34
N GLY A 207 -27.37 -14.65 1.01
CA GLY A 207 -27.78 -13.87 2.18
C GLY A 207 -26.83 -14.05 3.38
N ASN A 208 -26.36 -15.28 3.62
CA ASN A 208 -25.32 -15.56 4.63
C ASN A 208 -24.02 -14.81 4.35
N LEU A 209 -23.52 -14.88 3.10
CA LEU A 209 -22.27 -14.23 2.70
C LEU A 209 -22.39 -12.70 2.77
N ALA A 210 -23.50 -12.13 2.31
CA ALA A 210 -23.75 -10.70 2.38
C ALA A 210 -23.76 -10.17 3.82
N TYR A 211 -24.40 -10.91 4.73
CA TYR A 211 -24.39 -10.59 6.15
C TYR A 211 -22.97 -10.64 6.74
N CYS A 212 -22.22 -11.71 6.47
CA CYS A 212 -20.86 -11.88 6.98
C CYS A 212 -19.91 -10.79 6.43
N HIS A 213 -20.01 -10.47 5.14
CA HIS A 213 -19.26 -9.35 4.55
C HIS A 213 -19.64 -8.01 5.17
N ALA A 214 -20.94 -7.73 5.35
CA ALA A 214 -21.39 -6.48 5.95
C ALA A 214 -20.87 -6.32 7.40
N LEU A 215 -20.82 -7.41 8.17
CA LEU A 215 -20.22 -7.41 9.51
C LEU A 215 -18.73 -7.04 9.46
N MET A 216 -17.94 -7.73 8.64
CA MET A 216 -16.50 -7.43 8.49
C MET A 216 -16.26 -6.02 7.95
N HIS A 217 -17.15 -5.53 7.09
CA HIS A 217 -17.13 -4.14 6.63
C HIS A 217 -17.56 -3.12 7.69
N GLY A 218 -18.15 -3.53 8.81
CA GLY A 218 -18.40 -2.66 9.95
C GLY A 218 -17.10 -2.11 10.58
N LEU A 219 -16.04 -2.91 10.59
CA LEU A 219 -14.71 -2.57 11.12
C LEU A 219 -13.60 -2.99 10.14
N SER A 220 -13.66 -2.48 8.91
CA SER A 220 -12.69 -2.85 7.87
C SER A 220 -11.24 -2.56 8.25
N GLY A 221 -10.99 -1.50 9.02
CA GLY A 221 -9.67 -1.16 9.47
C GLY A 221 -9.07 -2.21 10.38
N TRP A 222 -9.80 -2.56 11.44
CA TRP A 222 -9.39 -3.63 12.36
C TRP A 222 -9.37 -5.00 11.69
N ALA A 223 -10.29 -5.25 10.75
CA ALA A 223 -10.27 -6.46 9.94
C ALA A 223 -9.00 -6.55 9.09
N SER A 224 -8.57 -5.45 8.48
CA SER A 224 -7.30 -5.41 7.73
C SER A 224 -6.07 -5.60 8.63
N TRP A 225 -6.12 -5.16 9.90
CA TRP A 225 -5.08 -5.48 10.87
C TRP A 225 -5.05 -6.97 11.21
N GLN A 226 -6.21 -7.61 11.44
CA GLN A 226 -6.25 -9.07 11.65
C GLN A 226 -5.76 -9.84 10.42
N ALA A 227 -6.17 -9.42 9.22
CA ALA A 227 -5.71 -10.01 7.96
C ALA A 227 -4.20 -9.87 7.77
N TRP A 228 -3.59 -8.78 8.28
CA TRP A 228 -2.12 -8.64 8.28
C TRP A 228 -1.44 -9.64 9.22
N LEU A 229 -1.99 -9.90 10.41
CA LEU A 229 -1.46 -10.91 11.32
C LEU A 229 -1.50 -12.31 10.68
N ASP A 230 -2.62 -12.67 10.07
CA ASP A 230 -2.78 -13.95 9.36
C ASP A 230 -1.83 -14.03 8.15
N TRP A 231 -1.63 -12.93 7.43
CA TRP A 231 -0.65 -12.84 6.33
C TRP A 231 0.80 -13.07 6.78
N GLN A 232 1.21 -12.48 7.91
CA GLN A 232 2.57 -12.68 8.45
C GLN A 232 2.81 -14.14 8.86
N GLN A 233 1.79 -14.83 9.37
CA GLN A 233 1.88 -16.25 9.72
C GLN A 233 2.03 -17.13 8.47
N GLN A 234 1.24 -16.85 7.43
CA GLN A 234 1.34 -17.54 6.15
C GLN A 234 2.72 -17.34 5.51
N LEU A 235 3.31 -16.14 5.59
CA LEU A 235 4.65 -15.89 5.06
C LEU A 235 5.77 -16.61 5.82
N SER A 236 5.57 -16.90 7.10
CA SER A 236 6.57 -17.55 7.95
C SER A 236 6.36 -19.06 8.08
N ASP A 237 5.45 -19.64 7.28
CA ASP A 237 5.03 -21.05 7.36
C ASP A 237 4.66 -21.50 8.78
N SER A 238 4.11 -20.57 9.59
CA SER A 238 3.66 -20.83 10.96
C SER A 238 2.25 -21.43 10.99
N GLU A 239 1.89 -22.08 12.11
CA GLU A 239 0.54 -22.59 12.32
C GLU A 239 -0.50 -21.45 12.26
N GLN A 240 -1.59 -21.68 11.53
CA GLN A 240 -2.65 -20.68 11.32
C GLN A 240 -3.38 -20.40 12.63
N GLN A 241 -3.47 -19.12 13.02
CA GLN A 241 -4.11 -18.72 14.28
C GLN A 241 -5.42 -17.95 14.12
N ASP A 242 -5.98 -17.89 12.91
CA ASP A 242 -7.35 -17.43 12.61
C ASP A 242 -7.74 -16.07 13.24
N HIS A 243 -6.85 -15.07 13.19
CA HIS A 243 -7.09 -13.76 13.82
C HIS A 243 -8.33 -13.08 13.25
N GLY A 244 -8.54 -13.14 11.93
CA GLY A 244 -9.72 -12.59 11.28
C GLY A 244 -11.03 -13.22 11.78
N MET A 245 -11.02 -14.52 12.07
CA MET A 245 -12.18 -15.23 12.64
C MET A 245 -12.48 -14.76 14.07
N GLY A 246 -11.45 -14.45 14.87
CA GLY A 246 -11.62 -13.90 16.21
C GLY A 246 -12.37 -12.56 16.21
N LEU A 247 -12.03 -11.65 15.30
CA LEU A 247 -12.77 -10.39 15.13
C LEU A 247 -14.20 -10.63 14.63
N PHE A 248 -14.38 -11.53 13.66
CA PHE A 248 -15.71 -11.88 13.18
C PHE A 248 -16.59 -12.41 14.32
N ALA A 249 -16.06 -13.29 15.17
CA ALA A 249 -16.75 -13.84 16.32
C ALA A 249 -17.20 -12.74 17.30
N ILE A 250 -16.36 -11.74 17.57
CA ILE A 250 -16.72 -10.58 18.40
C ILE A 250 -17.91 -9.81 17.80
N LEU A 251 -17.88 -9.53 16.49
CA LEU A 251 -18.95 -8.80 15.80
C LEU A 251 -20.25 -9.62 15.74
N LEU A 252 -20.16 -10.92 15.48
CA LEU A 252 -21.29 -11.84 15.48
C LEU A 252 -21.91 -11.98 16.89
N ALA A 253 -21.08 -11.98 17.94
CA ALA A 253 -21.53 -12.02 19.33
C ALA A 253 -22.35 -10.77 19.67
N TRP A 254 -21.88 -9.58 19.29
CA TRP A 254 -22.62 -8.33 19.45
C TRP A 254 -24.00 -8.38 18.78
N ASP A 255 -24.05 -8.77 17.51
CA ASP A 255 -25.30 -8.87 16.77
C ASP A 255 -26.25 -9.89 17.40
N THR A 256 -25.72 -11.04 17.82
CA THR A 256 -26.49 -12.14 18.41
C THR A 256 -27.07 -11.74 19.78
N VAL A 257 -26.30 -11.08 20.63
CA VAL A 257 -26.76 -10.57 21.93
C VAL A 257 -27.84 -9.51 21.76
N LEU A 258 -27.61 -8.54 20.87
CA LEU A 258 -28.57 -7.47 20.62
C LEU A 258 -29.89 -8.01 20.06
N ALA A 259 -29.83 -8.95 19.11
CA ALA A 259 -31.02 -9.60 18.55
C ALA A 259 -31.81 -10.39 19.61
N ARG A 260 -31.13 -11.16 20.46
CA ARG A 260 -31.76 -11.91 21.57
C ARG A 260 -32.40 -10.99 22.59
N TRP A 261 -31.72 -9.91 22.96
CA TRP A 261 -32.26 -8.92 23.88
C TRP A 261 -33.52 -8.25 23.33
N LEU A 262 -33.51 -7.89 22.03
CA LEU A 262 -34.68 -7.31 21.35
C LEU A 262 -35.84 -8.29 21.27
N ALA A 263 -35.59 -9.55 20.92
CA ALA A 263 -36.63 -10.58 20.88
C ALA A 263 -37.29 -10.78 22.26
N LYS A 264 -36.52 -10.66 23.35
CA LYS A 264 -37.02 -10.83 24.71
C LYS A 264 -37.77 -9.61 25.25
N HIS A 265 -37.30 -8.39 24.97
CA HIS A 265 -37.79 -7.18 25.63
C HIS A 265 -38.57 -6.23 24.71
N ARG A 266 -38.40 -6.35 23.38
CA ARG A 266 -38.92 -5.42 22.36
C ARG A 266 -39.39 -6.17 21.11
N GLU A 267 -40.24 -7.19 21.29
CA GLU A 267 -40.62 -8.11 20.22
C GLU A 267 -41.22 -7.43 18.97
N THR A 268 -41.97 -6.34 19.12
CA THR A 268 -42.52 -5.59 17.97
C THR A 268 -41.42 -4.94 17.12
N ALA A 269 -40.40 -4.35 17.77
CA ALA A 269 -39.25 -3.80 17.08
C ALA A 269 -38.40 -4.92 16.44
N TRP A 270 -38.18 -6.02 17.17
CA TRP A 270 -37.48 -7.19 16.65
C TRP A 270 -38.16 -7.77 15.41
N ALA A 271 -39.48 -7.94 15.42
CA ALA A 271 -40.22 -8.48 14.27
C ALA A 271 -40.01 -7.63 13.00
N SER A 272 -40.02 -6.30 13.14
CA SER A 272 -39.75 -5.35 12.04
C SER A 272 -38.30 -5.43 11.53
N ILE A 273 -37.33 -5.49 12.46
CA ILE A 273 -35.90 -5.62 12.15
C ILE A 273 -35.61 -6.97 11.46
N ARG A 274 -36.14 -8.07 12.00
CA ARG A 274 -36.02 -9.42 11.43
C ARG A 274 -36.62 -9.48 10.02
N GLN A 275 -37.79 -8.90 9.81
CA GLN A 275 -38.40 -8.81 8.47
C GLN A 275 -37.52 -8.00 7.52
N SER A 276 -36.95 -6.89 7.98
CA SER A 276 -36.02 -6.09 7.18
C SER A 276 -34.78 -6.91 6.82
N MET A 277 -34.12 -7.56 7.79
CA MET A 277 -32.97 -8.44 7.55
C MET A 277 -33.27 -9.55 6.54
N HIS A 278 -34.41 -10.23 6.69
CA HIS A 278 -34.83 -11.27 5.76
C HIS A 278 -35.07 -10.73 4.35
N HIS A 279 -35.73 -9.56 4.23
CA HIS A 279 -35.92 -8.90 2.95
C HIS A 279 -34.59 -8.53 2.27
N GLN A 280 -33.61 -8.05 3.03
CA GLN A 280 -32.27 -7.75 2.51
C GLN A 280 -31.61 -9.01 1.96
N ALA A 281 -31.62 -10.10 2.74
CA ALA A 281 -31.03 -11.37 2.37
C ALA A 281 -31.63 -11.95 1.08
N VAL A 282 -32.96 -12.02 0.98
CA VAL A 282 -33.66 -12.55 -0.20
C VAL A 282 -33.39 -11.73 -1.48
N ASN A 283 -33.17 -10.42 -1.34
CA ASN A 283 -33.02 -9.52 -2.49
C ASN A 283 -31.57 -9.16 -2.82
N VAL A 284 -30.58 -9.63 -2.06
CA VAL A 284 -29.20 -9.12 -2.17
C VAL A 284 -28.60 -9.32 -3.56
N ARG A 285 -28.83 -10.48 -4.18
CA ARG A 285 -28.36 -10.76 -5.55
C ARG A 285 -28.99 -9.83 -6.58
N HIS A 286 -30.28 -9.52 -6.42
CA HIS A 286 -30.95 -8.53 -7.25
C HIS A 286 -30.36 -7.13 -7.04
N TRP A 287 -30.03 -6.77 -5.80
CA TRP A 287 -29.40 -5.50 -5.46
C TRP A 287 -28.01 -5.33 -6.07
N TYR A 288 -27.18 -6.38 -6.05
CA TYR A 288 -25.87 -6.36 -6.72
C TYR A 288 -26.01 -6.14 -8.22
N HIS A 289 -26.92 -6.87 -8.87
CA HIS A 289 -27.17 -6.71 -10.31
C HIS A 289 -27.73 -5.31 -10.64
N GLN A 290 -28.66 -4.81 -9.85
CA GLN A 290 -29.19 -3.45 -10.00
C GLN A 290 -28.08 -2.40 -9.84
N ALA A 291 -27.21 -2.54 -8.84
CA ALA A 291 -26.10 -1.63 -8.62
C ALA A 291 -25.12 -1.67 -9.80
N GLN A 292 -24.78 -2.85 -10.32
CA GLN A 292 -23.91 -2.99 -11.49
C GLN A 292 -24.49 -2.27 -12.72
N GLN A 293 -25.79 -2.42 -12.98
CA GLN A 293 -26.46 -1.72 -14.08
C GLN A 293 -26.46 -0.20 -13.89
N GLN A 294 -26.74 0.29 -12.68
CA GLN A 294 -26.75 1.72 -12.38
C GLN A 294 -25.34 2.36 -12.41
N LEU A 295 -24.29 1.57 -12.15
CA LEU A 295 -22.90 2.01 -12.20
C LEU A 295 -22.29 1.93 -13.60
N ALA A 296 -22.84 1.12 -14.51
CA ALA A 296 -22.32 0.91 -15.86
C ALA A 296 -21.97 2.21 -16.63
N PRO A 297 -22.79 3.30 -16.60
CA PRO A 297 -22.40 4.54 -17.24
C PRO A 297 -21.13 5.17 -16.65
N LEU A 298 -20.90 5.10 -15.33
CA LEU A 298 -19.67 5.65 -14.72
C LEU A 298 -18.45 4.81 -15.07
N TRP A 299 -18.61 3.49 -15.23
CA TRP A 299 -17.52 2.64 -15.70
C TRP A 299 -17.05 3.02 -17.10
N ILE A 300 -17.97 3.38 -18.00
CA ILE A 300 -17.63 3.90 -19.33
C ILE A 300 -16.85 5.23 -19.20
N TRP A 301 -17.28 6.12 -18.32
CA TRP A 301 -16.56 7.37 -18.05
C TRP A 301 -15.18 7.16 -17.43
N GLN A 302 -15.05 6.20 -16.51
CA GLN A 302 -13.79 5.79 -15.92
C GLN A 302 -12.84 5.27 -16.99
N GLN A 303 -13.30 4.39 -17.87
CA GLN A 303 -12.51 3.87 -18.98
C GLN A 303 -12.15 4.97 -19.99
N ALA A 304 -13.04 5.93 -20.25
CA ALA A 304 -12.73 7.08 -21.11
C ALA A 304 -11.63 7.97 -20.51
N LEU A 305 -11.63 8.16 -19.19
CA LEU A 305 -10.56 8.83 -18.47
C LEU A 305 -9.23 8.08 -18.61
N GLU A 306 -9.23 6.77 -18.43
CA GLU A 306 -8.04 5.93 -18.57
C GLU A 306 -7.48 5.95 -20.00
N ILE A 307 -8.35 5.83 -21.02
CA ILE A 307 -7.96 5.97 -22.44
C ILE A 307 -7.33 7.33 -22.72
N SER A 308 -7.83 8.41 -22.11
CA SER A 308 -7.28 9.75 -22.29
C SER A 308 -5.83 9.89 -21.80
N GLN A 309 -5.42 9.05 -20.84
CA GLN A 309 -4.04 9.00 -20.32
C GLN A 309 -3.17 8.02 -21.12
N GLN A 310 -3.76 6.89 -21.54
CA GLN A 310 -3.04 5.82 -22.23
C GLN A 310 -2.59 6.21 -23.64
N ARG A 311 -3.44 6.91 -24.42
CA ARG A 311 -3.15 7.22 -25.82
C ARG A 311 -1.88 8.07 -26.01
N PRO A 312 -1.68 9.19 -25.28
CA PRO A 312 -0.45 9.97 -25.40
C PRO A 312 0.82 9.17 -25.09
N TRP A 313 0.76 8.26 -24.11
CA TRP A 313 1.90 7.41 -23.75
C TRP A 313 2.16 6.33 -24.79
N ALA A 314 1.13 5.64 -25.28
CA ALA A 314 1.26 4.69 -26.38
C ALA A 314 1.89 5.36 -27.61
N HIS A 315 1.49 6.60 -27.92
CA HIS A 315 2.09 7.40 -28.99
C HIS A 315 3.56 7.73 -28.74
N ALA A 316 3.88 8.25 -27.55
CA ALA A 316 5.24 8.63 -27.23
C ALA A 316 6.20 7.42 -27.25
N LEU A 317 5.78 6.27 -26.72
CA LEU A 317 6.56 5.04 -26.71
C LEU A 317 6.74 4.47 -28.12
N SER A 318 5.68 4.48 -28.93
CA SER A 318 5.74 4.01 -30.31
C SER A 318 6.70 4.84 -31.17
N ALA A 319 6.70 6.16 -30.98
CA ALA A 319 7.60 7.06 -31.72
C ALA A 319 9.09 6.86 -31.36
N GLN A 320 9.42 6.41 -30.15
CA GLN A 320 10.80 6.22 -29.68
C GLN A 320 11.40 4.86 -30.02
N ALA A 321 10.57 3.83 -30.18
CA ALA A 321 11.03 2.49 -30.55
C ALA A 321 11.79 2.43 -31.89
N SER A 322 11.60 3.44 -32.75
CA SER A 322 12.24 3.55 -34.07
C SER A 322 13.61 4.25 -34.05
N VAL A 323 14.10 4.72 -32.90
CA VAL A 323 15.34 5.50 -32.78
C VAL A 323 16.51 4.59 -32.37
N ASP A 324 17.36 4.23 -33.33
CA ASP A 324 18.64 3.58 -33.05
C ASP A 324 19.55 4.53 -32.25
N THR A 325 19.83 4.19 -31.01
CA THR A 325 20.80 4.92 -30.19
C THR A 325 22.16 4.23 -30.27
N LEU A 326 23.11 4.89 -30.95
CA LEU A 326 24.53 4.51 -30.94
C LEU A 326 25.03 4.54 -29.48
N ALA A 327 25.39 3.38 -28.94
CA ALA A 327 25.85 3.23 -27.56
C ALA A 327 27.29 3.73 -27.41
N THR A 328 27.47 4.95 -26.89
CA THR A 328 28.71 5.34 -26.23
C THR A 328 28.88 4.51 -24.95
N SER A 329 30.08 3.99 -24.69
CA SER A 329 30.34 3.23 -23.46
C SER A 329 30.15 4.14 -22.23
N PRO A 330 29.27 3.77 -21.28
CA PRO A 330 28.96 4.63 -20.15
C PRO A 330 30.15 4.73 -19.20
N THR A 331 30.45 5.94 -18.72
CA THR A 331 31.39 6.15 -17.60
C THR A 331 30.71 6.03 -16.25
N LEU A 332 29.39 6.26 -16.22
CA LEU A 332 28.57 6.14 -15.04
C LEU A 332 27.32 5.33 -15.38
N GLN A 333 27.12 4.23 -14.67
CA GLN A 333 25.83 3.55 -14.61
C GLN A 333 25.19 3.85 -13.26
N ALA A 334 23.89 4.12 -13.24
CA ALA A 334 23.14 4.32 -12.01
C ALA A 334 21.84 3.50 -12.04
N VAL A 335 21.75 2.50 -11.17
CA VAL A 335 20.58 1.63 -11.01
C VAL A 335 19.68 2.22 -9.92
N PHE A 336 18.57 2.81 -10.32
CA PHE A 336 17.58 3.42 -9.43
C PHE A 336 16.48 2.43 -9.07
N CYS A 337 15.88 2.62 -7.89
CA CYS A 337 14.56 2.07 -7.59
C CYS A 337 13.54 2.47 -8.68
N ILE A 338 12.62 1.57 -9.03
CA ILE A 338 11.53 1.79 -10.01
C ILE A 338 10.51 2.88 -9.60
N ASP A 339 10.65 3.49 -8.43
CA ASP A 339 9.75 4.53 -7.88
C ASP A 339 9.47 5.66 -8.88
N VAL A 340 8.21 6.10 -8.97
CA VAL A 340 7.78 7.15 -9.91
C VAL A 340 8.50 8.49 -9.68
N ARG A 341 8.94 8.76 -8.45
CA ARG A 341 9.70 9.97 -8.07
C ARG A 341 11.15 9.89 -8.53
N SER A 342 11.67 8.70 -8.80
CA SER A 342 13.01 8.51 -9.39
C SER A 342 13.02 8.74 -10.90
N GLU A 343 11.89 8.66 -11.60
CA GLU A 343 11.83 8.92 -13.06
C GLU A 343 12.33 10.33 -13.45
N PRO A 344 11.87 11.43 -12.81
CA PRO A 344 12.39 12.76 -13.11
C PRO A 344 13.88 12.90 -12.80
N MET A 345 14.36 12.25 -11.72
CA MET A 345 15.77 12.28 -11.33
C MET A 345 16.66 11.57 -12.36
N ARG A 346 16.23 10.38 -12.83
CA ARG A 346 16.94 9.63 -13.88
C ARG A 346 17.13 10.46 -15.13
N ARG A 347 16.07 11.12 -15.61
CA ARG A 347 16.13 12.04 -16.75
C ARG A 347 17.04 13.22 -16.51
N ALA A 348 16.98 13.82 -15.32
CA ALA A 348 17.86 14.93 -14.96
C ALA A 348 19.33 14.50 -14.98
N LEU A 349 19.64 13.30 -14.49
CA LEU A 349 21.01 12.75 -14.48
C LEU A 349 21.52 12.43 -15.90
N GLU A 350 20.68 11.79 -16.73
CA GLU A 350 21.02 11.51 -18.13
C GLU A 350 21.18 12.76 -18.99
N ALA A 351 20.57 13.88 -18.60
CA ALA A 351 20.72 15.16 -19.30
C ALA A 351 22.10 15.81 -19.09
N GLN A 352 22.86 15.38 -18.08
CA GLN A 352 24.17 15.98 -17.76
C GLN A 352 25.29 15.48 -18.67
N SER A 353 25.18 14.25 -19.19
CA SER A 353 26.14 13.67 -20.12
C SER A 353 25.57 12.48 -20.87
N ASP A 354 25.94 12.33 -22.13
CA ASP A 354 25.70 11.13 -22.95
C ASP A 354 26.42 9.87 -22.44
N ARG A 355 27.42 10.02 -21.57
CA ARG A 355 28.16 8.92 -20.92
C ARG A 355 27.49 8.40 -19.64
N VAL A 356 26.30 8.91 -19.33
CA VAL A 356 25.48 8.47 -18.20
C VAL A 356 24.37 7.54 -18.70
N GLN A 357 24.28 6.37 -18.07
CA GLN A 357 23.21 5.41 -18.25
C GLN A 357 22.48 5.20 -16.93
N THR A 358 21.15 5.34 -16.94
CA THR A 358 20.33 4.96 -15.78
C THR A 358 19.53 3.71 -16.06
N LEU A 359 19.39 2.87 -15.04
CA LEU A 359 18.57 1.67 -15.07
C LEU A 359 17.54 1.73 -13.93
N GLY A 360 16.43 1.01 -14.08
CA GLY A 360 15.38 0.87 -13.09
C GLY A 360 15.28 -0.57 -12.62
N PHE A 361 15.31 -0.77 -11.31
CA PHE A 361 15.19 -2.08 -10.68
C PHE A 361 14.40 -1.98 -9.36
N ALA A 362 13.82 -3.08 -8.87
CA ALA A 362 13.09 -3.04 -7.61
C ALA A 362 14.00 -2.61 -6.45
N GLY A 363 13.51 -1.74 -5.55
CA GLY A 363 14.32 -1.05 -4.54
C GLY A 363 15.02 -1.94 -3.50
N PHE A 364 14.59 -3.19 -3.33
CA PHE A 364 15.29 -4.18 -2.49
C PHE A 364 16.49 -4.83 -3.19
N PHE A 365 16.67 -4.59 -4.49
CA PHE A 365 17.76 -5.06 -5.32
C PHE A 365 17.94 -6.59 -5.36
N GLY A 366 16.86 -7.35 -5.17
CA GLY A 366 16.93 -8.82 -5.17
C GLY A 366 17.49 -9.42 -3.88
N LEU A 367 17.80 -8.60 -2.86
CA LEU A 367 18.33 -9.08 -1.59
C LEU A 367 17.19 -9.57 -0.68
N PRO A 368 17.13 -10.87 -0.32
CA PRO A 368 16.10 -11.41 0.58
C PRO A 368 16.47 -11.16 2.05
N ILE A 369 16.77 -9.91 2.40
CA ILE A 369 17.36 -9.56 3.69
C ILE A 369 16.36 -8.95 4.68
N ALA A 370 16.59 -9.22 5.96
CA ALA A 370 16.10 -8.41 7.05
C ALA A 370 17.27 -7.77 7.80
N TYR A 371 17.10 -6.53 8.23
CA TYR A 371 18.07 -5.80 9.02
C TYR A 371 17.88 -6.09 10.51
N GLN A 372 18.96 -6.50 11.17
CA GLN A 372 19.03 -6.63 12.62
C GLN A 372 20.16 -5.73 13.15
N PRO A 373 19.84 -4.65 13.89
CA PRO A 373 20.85 -3.87 14.59
C PRO A 373 21.58 -4.72 15.63
N THR A 374 22.88 -4.46 15.83
CA THR A 374 23.67 -5.09 16.90
C THR A 374 23.04 -4.84 18.27
N ASP A 375 23.06 -5.84 19.15
CA ASP A 375 22.46 -5.80 20.50
C ASP A 375 20.95 -5.44 20.52
N SER A 376 20.20 -5.91 19.52
CA SER A 376 18.76 -5.66 19.38
C SER A 376 18.00 -6.93 19.01
N HIS A 377 16.83 -7.12 19.61
CA HIS A 377 15.84 -8.12 19.17
C HIS A 377 14.98 -7.62 18.00
N ILE A 378 15.17 -6.37 17.58
CA ILE A 378 14.44 -5.80 16.45
C ILE A 378 14.91 -6.45 15.16
N HIS A 379 13.97 -7.05 14.45
CA HIS A 379 14.15 -7.64 13.15
C HIS A 379 13.29 -6.86 12.15
N ARG A 380 13.92 -6.22 11.17
CA ARG A 380 13.24 -5.32 10.24
C ARG A 380 13.38 -5.81 8.79
N PRO A 381 12.32 -6.37 8.19
CA PRO A 381 12.32 -6.76 6.77
C PRO A 381 12.72 -5.58 5.88
N GLN A 382 13.52 -5.85 4.84
CA GLN A 382 14.01 -4.86 3.86
C GLN A 382 13.68 -5.31 2.42
N LEU A 383 12.49 -5.89 2.26
CA LEU A 383 12.00 -6.51 1.03
C LEU A 383 10.47 -6.32 0.91
N PRO A 384 9.85 -6.60 -0.24
CA PRO A 384 8.42 -6.37 -0.43
C PRO A 384 7.59 -7.20 0.55
N GLY A 385 6.46 -6.67 1.02
CA GLY A 385 5.57 -7.34 1.98
C GLY A 385 4.96 -8.68 1.52
N LEU A 386 5.22 -9.10 0.27
CA LEU A 386 4.82 -10.38 -0.28
C LEU A 386 5.90 -11.49 -0.17
N LEU A 387 7.09 -11.15 0.34
CA LEU A 387 8.22 -12.08 0.46
C LEU A 387 8.71 -12.16 1.90
N ALA A 388 9.08 -13.36 2.33
CA ALA A 388 9.76 -13.58 3.60
C ALA A 388 11.29 -13.39 3.45
N PRO A 389 11.97 -12.77 4.42
CA PRO A 389 13.42 -12.66 4.42
C PRO A 389 14.06 -14.05 4.63
N ALA A 390 15.13 -14.33 3.90
CA ALA A 390 15.90 -15.58 3.99
C ALA A 390 17.31 -15.37 4.57
N VAL A 391 17.74 -14.12 4.71
CA VAL A 391 19.08 -13.72 5.18
C VAL A 391 18.95 -12.57 6.17
N THR A 392 19.75 -12.57 7.22
CA THR A 392 19.83 -11.45 8.17
C THR A 392 21.11 -10.65 7.92
N ALA A 393 20.96 -9.35 7.73
CA ALA A 393 22.05 -8.38 7.62
C ALA A 393 22.27 -7.68 8.96
N SER A 394 23.50 -7.73 9.48
CA SER A 394 23.90 -7.11 10.74
C SER A 394 25.22 -6.36 10.59
N GLN A 395 25.44 -5.32 11.38
CA GLN A 395 26.72 -4.59 11.40
C GLN A 395 27.72 -5.27 12.33
N THR A 396 28.96 -5.45 11.88
CA THR A 396 30.03 -6.17 12.60
C THR A 396 30.67 -5.36 13.73
N HIS A 397 30.76 -4.03 13.58
CA HIS A 397 31.50 -3.14 14.48
C HIS A 397 30.68 -1.93 14.97
N ALA A 398 29.37 -2.08 15.12
CA ALA A 398 28.55 -1.00 15.67
C ALA A 398 28.85 -0.78 17.16
N THR A 399 29.24 0.44 17.55
CA THR A 399 29.37 0.80 18.97
C THR A 399 28.00 0.76 19.64
N PRO A 400 27.80 -0.01 20.72
CA PRO A 400 26.51 -0.08 21.39
C PRO A 400 26.15 1.29 22.00
N GLU A 401 25.10 1.96 21.54
CA GLU A 401 24.52 3.14 22.22
C GLU A 401 23.72 2.73 23.49
N ARG A 402 24.29 1.84 24.31
CA ARG A 402 23.60 1.17 25.43
C ARG A 402 23.11 2.15 26.50
N TRP A 403 23.86 3.21 26.77
CA TRP A 403 23.58 4.20 27.82
C TRP A 403 22.45 5.20 27.46
N LEU A 404 22.35 5.61 26.19
CA LEU A 404 21.29 6.52 25.72
C LEU A 404 19.93 5.80 25.56
N ARG A 405 19.95 4.50 25.25
CA ARG A 405 18.75 3.66 25.17
C ARG A 405 18.10 3.47 26.54
N MET A 406 18.85 3.12 27.58
CA MET A 406 18.31 2.83 28.91
C MET A 406 17.63 4.05 29.57
N THR A 407 18.21 5.25 29.41
CA THR A 407 17.66 6.48 29.99
C THR A 407 16.38 6.94 29.29
N LYS A 408 16.30 6.83 27.95
CA LYS A 408 15.07 7.10 27.18
C LYS A 408 13.97 6.07 27.43
N LEU A 409 14.32 4.79 27.53
CA LEU A 409 13.38 3.71 27.83
C LEU A 409 12.79 3.84 29.24
N GLY A 410 13.58 4.25 30.23
CA GLY A 410 13.08 4.54 31.59
C GLY A 410 12.07 5.70 31.62
N TRP A 411 12.33 6.76 30.85
CA TRP A 411 11.40 7.88 30.66
C TRP A 411 10.10 7.47 29.97
N GLN A 412 10.17 6.70 28.88
CA GLN A 412 8.99 6.20 28.16
C GLN A 412 8.17 5.24 29.03
N ARG A 413 8.81 4.26 29.67
CA ARG A 413 8.11 3.33 30.60
C ARG A 413 7.39 4.06 31.74
N SER A 414 7.95 5.18 32.21
CA SER A 414 7.30 5.98 33.25
C SER A 414 6.14 6.82 32.72
N LEU A 415 6.17 7.24 31.45
CA LEU A 415 5.03 7.90 30.77
C LEU A 415 3.91 6.89 30.44
N ASP A 416 4.27 5.63 30.20
CA ASP A 416 3.32 4.55 29.93
C ASP A 416 2.67 3.99 31.22
N ALA A 417 3.22 4.33 32.39
CA ALA A 417 2.67 3.95 33.68
C ALA A 417 1.51 4.89 34.08
N PRO A 418 0.28 4.37 34.31
CA PRO A 418 -0.90 5.20 34.59
C PRO A 418 -0.76 6.14 35.80
N ALA A 419 0.03 5.74 36.80
CA ALA A 419 0.22 6.51 38.03
C ALA A 419 1.34 7.57 37.94
N ALA A 420 2.20 7.52 36.91
CA ALA A 420 3.39 8.37 36.81
C ALA A 420 3.35 9.35 35.63
N ASN A 421 2.42 9.17 34.67
CA ASN A 421 2.34 9.97 33.46
C ASN A 421 2.15 11.49 33.74
N LEU A 422 1.19 11.87 34.58
CA LEU A 422 0.88 13.26 34.89
C LEU A 422 2.02 13.93 35.67
N GLY A 423 2.52 13.28 36.72
CA GLY A 423 3.63 13.80 37.52
C GLY A 423 4.92 13.95 36.71
N MET A 424 5.19 13.05 35.76
CA MET A 424 6.35 13.14 34.88
C MET A 424 6.20 14.28 33.85
N VAL A 425 4.98 14.50 33.32
CA VAL A 425 4.70 15.63 32.41
C VAL A 425 4.85 16.96 33.16
N GLU A 426 4.35 17.04 34.39
CA GLU A 426 4.48 18.23 35.24
C GLU A 426 5.94 18.54 35.57
N ALA A 427 6.73 17.53 35.97
CA ALA A 427 8.14 17.71 36.33
C ALA A 427 9.05 17.94 35.10
N GLY A 428 8.77 17.26 33.98
CA GLY A 428 9.59 17.29 32.77
C GLY A 428 9.22 18.39 31.76
N GLY A 429 8.04 18.99 31.89
CA GLY A 429 7.47 19.93 30.91
C GLY A 429 8.34 21.16 30.66
N MET A 430 8.91 21.76 31.71
CA MET A 430 9.76 22.95 31.58
C MET A 430 11.09 22.67 30.85
N LEU A 431 11.70 21.50 31.07
CA LEU A 431 12.90 21.07 30.34
C LEU A 431 12.58 20.84 28.85
N LYS A 432 11.39 20.31 28.55
CA LYS A 432 10.91 20.11 27.19
C LYS A 432 10.67 21.45 26.47
N LEU A 433 10.26 22.52 27.19
CA LEU A 433 10.07 23.86 26.60
C LEU A 433 11.34 24.39 25.92
N VAL A 434 12.50 24.25 26.56
CA VAL A 434 13.79 24.65 25.96
C VAL A 434 14.09 23.84 24.70
N SER A 435 13.82 22.53 24.72
CA SER A 435 13.97 21.68 23.55
C SER A 435 13.01 22.06 22.41
N LEU A 436 11.76 22.41 22.74
CA LEU A 436 10.76 22.84 21.76
C LEU A 436 11.15 24.19 21.15
N LEU A 437 11.62 25.15 21.94
CA LEU A 437 12.10 26.44 21.46
C LEU A 437 13.30 26.26 20.51
N LYS A 438 14.26 25.40 20.85
CA LYS A 438 15.39 25.07 19.98
C LYS A 438 14.91 24.44 18.66
N ARG A 439 13.96 23.51 18.70
CA ARG A 439 13.40 22.87 17.49
C ARG A 439 12.64 23.87 16.61
N ALA A 440 11.84 24.75 17.22
CA ALA A 440 11.11 25.81 16.53
C ALA A 440 12.03 26.81 15.82
N LEU A 441 13.11 27.24 16.49
CA LEU A 441 14.05 28.23 15.94
C LEU A 441 15.05 27.64 14.94
N ARG A 442 15.49 26.38 15.13
CA ARG A 442 16.50 25.74 14.28
C ARG A 442 15.92 24.92 13.12
N ILE A 443 14.60 24.68 13.10
CA ILE A 443 13.92 23.75 12.17
C ILE A 443 14.75 22.46 12.03
N SER A 444 15.02 21.84 13.18
CA SER A 444 15.82 20.62 13.26
C SER A 444 14.89 19.42 13.15
N GLY A 445 15.07 18.64 12.08
CA GLY A 445 14.29 17.44 11.85
C GLY A 445 14.62 16.32 12.84
N THR A 446 13.75 15.31 12.87
CA THR A 446 13.96 14.07 13.62
C THR A 446 14.00 12.92 12.65
N GLU A 447 15.07 12.14 12.72
CA GLU A 447 15.27 10.94 11.92
C GLU A 447 14.79 9.68 12.67
N ASN A 448 14.34 8.68 11.91
CA ASN A 448 14.00 7.36 12.44
C ASN A 448 15.22 6.76 13.18
N PRO A 449 15.09 6.41 14.48
CA PRO A 449 16.20 5.87 15.25
C PRO A 449 16.85 4.62 14.64
N LEU A 450 16.08 3.75 13.98
CA LEU A 450 16.62 2.53 13.36
C LEU A 450 17.46 2.84 12.11
N ASN A 451 17.09 3.86 11.33
CA ASN A 451 17.90 4.32 10.20
C ASN A 451 19.20 4.93 10.72
N ARG A 452 19.16 5.72 11.81
CA ARG A 452 20.39 6.23 12.41
C ARG A 452 21.37 5.13 12.82
N LEU A 453 20.86 4.00 13.31
CA LEU A 453 21.72 2.86 13.66
C LEU A 453 22.39 2.25 12.42
N SER A 454 21.77 2.30 11.24
CA SER A 454 22.44 1.86 10.01
C SER A 454 23.55 2.81 9.56
N HIS A 455 23.53 4.09 9.92
CA HIS A 455 24.47 5.11 9.41
C HIS A 455 25.95 4.93 9.81
N THR A 456 26.32 3.91 10.60
CA THR A 456 27.73 3.65 10.92
C THR A 456 28.50 3.14 9.69
N ASP A 457 29.76 3.50 9.53
CA ASP A 457 30.66 3.02 8.46
C ASP A 457 31.17 1.58 8.70
N SER A 458 30.38 0.76 9.40
CA SER A 458 30.74 -0.62 9.72
C SER A 458 30.44 -1.57 8.58
N ASP A 459 31.24 -2.63 8.46
CA ASP A 459 30.99 -3.71 7.52
C ASP A 459 29.74 -4.51 7.89
N TRP A 460 29.05 -5.00 6.87
CA TRP A 460 27.87 -5.84 6.94
C TRP A 460 28.24 -7.34 6.96
N ALA A 461 27.71 -8.06 7.93
CA ALA A 461 27.68 -9.51 7.97
C ALA A 461 26.32 -10.02 7.50
N LEU A 462 26.34 -11.03 6.63
CA LEU A 462 25.15 -11.73 6.15
C LEU A 462 25.12 -13.12 6.77
N THR A 463 24.00 -13.48 7.38
CA THR A 463 23.81 -14.78 8.02
C THR A 463 22.50 -15.43 7.57
N ARG A 464 22.50 -16.76 7.45
CA ARG A 464 21.31 -17.60 7.27
C ARG A 464 21.28 -18.57 8.44
N ASP A 465 20.18 -18.61 9.19
CA ASP A 465 20.04 -19.44 10.40
C ASP A 465 21.20 -19.26 11.39
N ASN A 466 21.59 -17.99 11.63
CA ASN A 466 22.74 -17.59 12.45
C ASN A 466 24.13 -18.09 11.97
N THR A 467 24.21 -18.63 10.74
CA THR A 467 25.46 -19.05 10.11
C THR A 467 25.90 -18.04 9.05
N PRO A 468 27.14 -17.53 9.06
CA PRO A 468 27.63 -16.62 8.03
C PRO A 468 27.59 -17.24 6.63
N LEU A 469 27.13 -16.47 5.63
CA LEU A 469 27.16 -16.92 4.24
C LEU A 469 28.60 -17.06 3.74
N SER A 470 28.86 -18.15 3.02
CA SER A 470 30.12 -18.38 2.32
C SER A 470 30.33 -17.40 1.15
N ALA A 471 31.58 -17.24 0.69
CA ALA A 471 31.88 -16.44 -0.50
C ALA A 471 31.13 -16.96 -1.75
N ALA A 472 30.96 -18.27 -1.88
CA ALA A 472 30.22 -18.90 -2.98
C ALA A 472 28.72 -18.53 -2.96
N GLU A 473 28.08 -18.57 -1.80
CA GLU A 473 26.66 -18.19 -1.67
C GLU A 473 26.45 -16.69 -1.92
N LYS A 474 27.37 -15.84 -1.45
CA LYS A 474 27.36 -14.41 -1.74
C LYS A 474 27.56 -14.15 -3.24
N ALA A 475 28.44 -14.91 -3.89
CA ALA A 475 28.71 -14.80 -5.32
C ALA A 475 27.51 -15.23 -6.17
N GLU A 476 26.82 -16.30 -5.80
CA GLU A 476 25.57 -16.71 -6.44
C GLU A 476 24.51 -15.61 -6.34
N LEU A 477 24.31 -15.04 -5.16
CA LEU A 477 23.39 -13.93 -4.93
C LEU A 477 23.77 -12.69 -5.77
N GLY A 478 25.03 -12.27 -5.73
CA GLY A 478 25.52 -11.12 -6.48
C GLY A 478 25.43 -11.30 -8.00
N ALA A 479 25.82 -12.48 -8.50
CA ALA A 479 25.72 -12.81 -9.93
C ALA A 479 24.26 -12.87 -10.39
N GLY A 480 23.37 -13.46 -9.59
CA GLY A 480 21.93 -13.49 -9.86
C GLY A 480 21.35 -12.07 -9.98
N ILE A 481 21.73 -11.17 -9.06
CA ILE A 481 21.28 -9.77 -9.07
C ILE A 481 21.79 -9.02 -10.31
N LEU A 482 23.08 -9.13 -10.65
CA LEU A 482 23.63 -8.45 -11.84
C LEU A 482 23.02 -8.96 -13.15
N ARG A 483 22.71 -10.25 -13.24
CA ARG A 483 21.97 -10.83 -14.39
C ARG A 483 20.55 -10.28 -14.45
N ALA A 484 19.83 -10.27 -13.32
CA ALA A 484 18.47 -9.74 -13.24
C ALA A 484 18.37 -8.24 -13.58
N MET A 485 19.42 -7.46 -13.29
CA MET A 485 19.53 -6.06 -13.71
C MET A 485 19.85 -5.88 -15.20
N GLY A 486 20.29 -6.94 -15.88
CA GLY A 486 20.71 -6.91 -17.28
C GLY A 486 22.06 -6.24 -17.54
N ILE A 487 22.88 -6.02 -16.50
CA ILE A 487 24.17 -5.28 -16.60
C ILE A 487 25.41 -6.17 -16.48
N ALA A 488 25.25 -7.48 -16.31
CA ALA A 488 26.36 -8.42 -16.11
C ALA A 488 27.42 -8.38 -17.24
N ASP A 489 27.03 -8.07 -18.47
CA ASP A 489 27.92 -8.08 -19.64
C ASP A 489 28.65 -6.75 -19.88
N GLN A 490 28.12 -5.64 -19.34
CA GLN A 490 28.66 -4.30 -19.59
C GLN A 490 28.52 -3.44 -18.34
N LEU A 491 29.63 -3.29 -17.62
CA LEU A 491 29.74 -2.45 -16.44
C LEU A 491 30.59 -1.21 -16.73
N ALA A 492 30.15 -0.07 -16.23
CA ALA A 492 30.95 1.16 -16.20
C ALA A 492 32.04 1.08 -15.10
N ASP A 493 33.00 2.00 -15.14
CA ASP A 493 34.00 2.14 -14.06
C ASP A 493 33.34 2.52 -12.73
N ALA A 494 32.26 3.31 -12.77
CA ALA A 494 31.44 3.64 -11.62
C ALA A 494 29.99 3.16 -11.81
N VAL A 495 29.52 2.31 -10.89
CA VAL A 495 28.14 1.84 -10.84
C VAL A 495 27.49 2.29 -9.54
N LEU A 496 26.54 3.21 -9.62
CA LEU A 496 25.75 3.65 -8.46
C LEU A 496 24.54 2.73 -8.28
N LEU A 497 24.39 2.18 -7.08
CA LEU A 497 23.18 1.50 -6.64
C LEU A 497 22.37 2.51 -5.84
N VAL A 498 21.29 3.02 -6.43
CA VAL A 498 20.54 4.18 -5.92
C VAL A 498 19.22 3.74 -5.31
N GLY A 499 19.23 3.54 -3.99
CA GLY A 499 18.04 3.36 -3.18
C GLY A 499 17.32 4.70 -3.00
N HIS A 500 16.12 4.68 -2.44
CA HIS A 500 15.44 5.93 -2.10
C HIS A 500 14.84 5.89 -0.69
N GLY A 501 14.59 7.08 -0.17
CA GLY A 501 13.94 7.30 1.12
C GLY A 501 13.46 8.75 1.21
N SER A 502 12.59 9.02 2.15
CA SER A 502 12.03 10.34 2.40
C SER A 502 12.58 10.94 3.69
N GLU A 503 12.51 12.26 3.82
CA GLU A 503 12.83 12.95 5.07
C GLU A 503 11.61 13.74 5.53
N THR A 504 11.06 13.33 6.68
CA THR A 504 9.83 13.88 7.22
C THR A 504 9.86 13.85 8.74
N CYS A 505 9.23 14.84 9.36
CA CYS A 505 9.15 14.97 10.81
C CYS A 505 7.70 14.88 11.27
N ASN A 506 7.48 14.28 12.45
CA ASN A 506 6.16 14.19 13.08
C ASN A 506 5.08 13.61 12.14
N ASN A 507 5.43 12.55 11.42
CA ASN A 507 4.56 11.93 10.45
C ASN A 507 4.39 10.44 10.78
N PRO A 508 3.25 10.03 11.35
CA PRO A 508 2.97 8.62 11.63
C PRO A 508 3.04 7.75 10.38
N HIS A 509 2.72 8.31 9.20
CA HIS A 509 2.75 7.62 7.91
C HIS A 509 4.08 7.80 7.16
N ALA A 510 5.21 7.98 7.87
CA ALA A 510 6.51 8.19 7.23
C ALA A 510 6.94 7.01 6.34
N ALA A 511 6.71 5.77 6.79
CA ALA A 511 7.02 4.56 6.03
C ALA A 511 6.31 4.52 4.66
N GLY A 512 5.09 5.07 4.57
CA GLY A 512 4.34 5.18 3.32
C GLY A 512 4.95 6.15 2.30
N LEU A 513 5.94 6.96 2.68
CA LEU A 513 6.74 7.80 1.78
C LEU A 513 8.07 7.16 1.39
N ASP A 514 8.52 6.13 2.11
CA ASP A 514 9.75 5.40 1.79
C ASP A 514 9.48 4.35 0.69
N CYS A 515 10.30 3.29 0.60
CA CYS A 515 10.22 2.34 -0.49
C CYS A 515 9.21 1.21 -0.20
N GLY A 516 8.14 1.14 -0.99
CA GLY A 516 7.19 0.03 -0.94
C GLY A 516 7.83 -1.33 -1.23
N ALA A 517 8.84 -1.37 -2.11
CA ALA A 517 9.60 -2.58 -2.42
C ALA A 517 10.58 -2.98 -1.30
N CYS A 518 10.86 -2.11 -0.32
CA CYS A 518 11.64 -2.43 0.87
C CYS A 518 10.75 -2.59 2.12
N GLY A 519 9.44 -2.75 1.97
CA GLY A 519 8.52 -2.91 3.11
C GLY A 519 8.30 -1.62 3.91
N GLY A 520 8.23 -0.48 3.23
CA GLY A 520 8.04 0.83 3.87
C GLY A 520 9.31 1.35 4.54
N GLN A 521 10.48 0.81 4.18
CA GLN A 521 11.78 1.23 4.68
C GLN A 521 12.57 1.99 3.62
N THR A 522 13.60 2.71 4.06
CA THR A 522 14.56 3.32 3.13
C THR A 522 15.39 2.24 2.45
N GLY A 523 15.75 2.43 1.17
CA GLY A 523 16.61 1.50 0.43
C GLY A 523 18.07 1.48 0.91
N GLU A 524 18.42 2.22 1.96
CA GLU A 524 19.78 2.46 2.41
C GLU A 524 20.54 1.17 2.74
N VAL A 525 19.93 0.28 3.54
CA VAL A 525 20.56 -0.97 3.94
C VAL A 525 20.82 -1.86 2.72
N ASN A 526 19.85 -1.98 1.82
CA ASN A 526 19.97 -2.82 0.62
C ASN A 526 21.12 -2.37 -0.28
N VAL A 527 21.23 -1.07 -0.58
CA VAL A 527 22.29 -0.59 -1.46
C VAL A 527 23.67 -0.68 -0.83
N ARG A 528 23.78 -0.49 0.48
CA ARG A 528 25.06 -0.60 1.20
C ARG A 528 25.53 -2.04 1.31
N VAL A 529 24.62 -2.96 1.65
CA VAL A 529 24.89 -4.40 1.66
C VAL A 529 25.30 -4.87 0.27
N LEU A 530 24.56 -4.50 -0.77
CA LEU A 530 24.87 -4.93 -2.14
C LEU A 530 26.19 -4.34 -2.65
N ALA A 531 26.46 -3.06 -2.40
CA ALA A 531 27.72 -2.43 -2.80
C ALA A 531 28.92 -3.08 -2.11
N GLN A 532 28.82 -3.43 -0.83
CA GLN A 532 29.87 -4.17 -0.13
C GLN A 532 30.07 -5.55 -0.75
N LEU A 533 28.98 -6.32 -0.94
CA LEU A 533 29.02 -7.65 -1.51
C LEU A 533 29.68 -7.66 -2.90
N LEU A 534 29.32 -6.73 -3.78
CA LEU A 534 29.86 -6.66 -5.15
C LEU A 534 31.28 -6.07 -5.22
N ASN A 535 31.79 -5.52 -4.13
CA ASN A 535 33.16 -4.99 -4.04
C ASN A 535 34.12 -5.90 -3.27
N ASP A 536 33.62 -6.98 -2.66
CA ASP A 536 34.40 -7.97 -1.94
C ASP A 536 35.22 -8.82 -2.94
N ALA A 537 36.52 -8.97 -2.66
CA ALA A 537 37.45 -9.65 -3.57
C ALA A 537 37.18 -11.15 -3.66
N ASP A 538 36.90 -11.82 -2.53
CA ASP A 538 36.62 -13.26 -2.49
C ASP A 538 35.29 -13.56 -3.21
N VAL A 539 34.30 -12.67 -3.07
CA VAL A 539 33.03 -12.77 -3.80
C VAL A 539 33.26 -12.59 -5.30
N ARG A 540 34.04 -11.58 -5.73
CA ARG A 540 34.35 -11.35 -7.15
C ARG A 540 35.05 -12.55 -7.79
N ASP A 541 36.02 -13.14 -7.10
CA ASP A 541 36.73 -14.34 -7.56
C ASP A 541 35.78 -15.54 -7.70
N ALA A 542 34.87 -15.72 -6.75
CA ALA A 542 33.85 -16.77 -6.80
C ALA A 542 32.76 -16.49 -7.88
N MET A 543 32.44 -15.22 -8.18
CA MET A 543 31.44 -14.85 -9.21
C MET A 543 31.88 -15.25 -10.62
N ALA A 544 33.19 -15.35 -10.89
CA ALA A 544 33.69 -15.85 -12.18
C ALA A 544 33.21 -17.29 -12.46
N GLN A 545 33.07 -18.12 -11.41
CA GLN A 545 32.53 -19.48 -11.52
C GLN A 545 31.02 -19.49 -11.85
N GLN A 546 30.33 -18.39 -11.55
CA GLN A 546 28.94 -18.12 -11.91
C GLN A 546 28.82 -17.47 -13.30
N GLY A 547 29.90 -17.35 -14.06
CA GLY A 547 29.89 -16.76 -15.41
C GLY A 547 29.68 -15.24 -15.43
N VAL A 548 29.88 -14.55 -14.31
CA VAL A 548 29.82 -13.08 -14.22
C VAL A 548 31.19 -12.56 -13.79
N THR A 549 31.83 -11.78 -14.65
CA THR A 549 33.15 -11.18 -14.34
C THR A 549 33.00 -9.68 -14.18
N ILE A 550 33.30 -9.17 -13.00
CA ILE A 550 33.32 -7.74 -12.72
C ILE A 550 34.70 -7.19 -13.09
N PRO A 551 34.81 -6.21 -13.99
CA PRO A 551 36.10 -5.59 -14.32
C PRO A 551 36.81 -5.03 -13.09
N ALA A 552 38.14 -5.13 -13.06
CA ALA A 552 38.94 -4.58 -11.96
C ALA A 552 38.79 -3.05 -11.80
N SER A 553 38.47 -2.33 -12.88
CA SER A 553 38.20 -0.89 -12.86
C SER A 553 36.81 -0.55 -12.32
N THR A 554 35.87 -1.51 -12.31
CA THR A 554 34.50 -1.27 -11.85
C THR A 554 34.42 -1.25 -10.34
N ARG A 555 33.90 -0.13 -9.82
CA ARG A 555 33.54 0.05 -8.41
C ARG A 555 32.04 0.31 -8.27
N PHE A 556 31.42 -0.41 -7.34
CA PHE A 556 30.03 -0.18 -6.95
C PHE A 556 29.97 0.83 -5.81
N TYR A 557 29.07 1.80 -5.89
CA TYR A 557 28.83 2.77 -4.84
C TYR A 557 27.37 2.72 -4.42
N ALA A 558 27.14 2.64 -3.11
CA ALA A 558 25.81 2.82 -2.56
C ALA A 558 25.43 4.30 -2.63
N ALA A 559 24.19 4.60 -3.00
CA ALA A 559 23.67 5.96 -3.08
C ALA A 559 22.20 6.02 -2.65
N MET A 560 21.77 7.18 -2.18
CA MET A 560 20.40 7.46 -1.78
C MET A 560 19.84 8.63 -2.56
N HIS A 561 18.66 8.42 -3.13
CA HIS A 561 17.78 9.47 -3.61
C HIS A 561 16.82 9.88 -2.48
N ASN A 562 17.04 11.06 -1.89
CA ASN A 562 16.10 11.63 -0.94
C ASN A 562 14.90 12.21 -1.70
N THR A 563 13.78 11.50 -1.70
CA THR A 563 12.59 11.87 -2.48
C THR A 563 11.93 13.15 -1.99
N THR A 564 12.16 13.58 -0.75
CA THR A 564 11.62 14.84 -0.25
C THR A 564 12.43 16.04 -0.75
N THR A 565 13.75 15.90 -0.92
CA THR A 565 14.66 17.01 -1.27
C THR A 565 15.26 16.94 -2.68
N ASP A 566 15.07 15.81 -3.38
CA ASP A 566 15.78 15.39 -4.59
C ASP A 566 17.31 15.43 -4.44
N ALA A 567 17.85 15.21 -3.24
CA ALA A 567 19.28 15.06 -3.05
C ALA A 567 19.74 13.66 -3.47
N LEU A 568 20.87 13.58 -4.16
CA LEU A 568 21.61 12.34 -4.42
C LEU A 568 22.85 12.30 -3.54
N ASP A 569 22.80 11.49 -2.49
CA ASP A 569 23.90 11.29 -1.56
C ASP A 569 24.59 9.96 -1.85
N VAL A 570 25.91 9.97 -2.04
CA VAL A 570 26.70 8.77 -2.36
C VAL A 570 27.62 8.44 -1.21
N PHE A 571 27.54 7.22 -0.69
CA PHE A 571 28.38 6.76 0.40
C PHE A 571 29.80 6.47 -0.08
N HIS A 572 30.79 6.95 0.66
CA HIS A 572 32.22 6.81 0.35
C HIS A 572 32.60 7.22 -1.09
N ALA A 573 31.98 8.28 -1.60
CA ALA A 573 32.32 8.84 -2.92
C ALA A 573 33.78 9.33 -2.96
N PRO A 574 34.53 9.11 -4.06
CA PRO A 574 35.89 9.62 -4.19
C PRO A 574 35.87 11.14 -4.36
N GLU A 575 36.62 11.92 -3.56
CA GLU A 575 36.56 13.40 -3.49
C GLU A 575 36.60 14.13 -4.84
N HIS A 576 37.22 13.56 -5.88
CA HIS A 576 37.40 14.20 -7.19
C HIS A 576 36.78 13.41 -8.35
N ALA A 577 35.77 12.60 -8.08
CA ALA A 577 35.06 11.89 -9.14
C ALA A 577 34.27 12.86 -10.04
N ALA A 578 34.56 12.85 -11.34
CA ALA A 578 33.95 13.77 -12.32
C ALA A 578 32.42 13.71 -12.37
N TRP A 579 31.82 12.57 -12.00
CA TRP A 579 30.37 12.41 -11.98
C TRP A 579 29.66 13.09 -10.80
N GLN A 580 30.39 13.56 -9.77
CA GLN A 580 29.75 14.23 -8.63
C GLN A 580 29.06 15.54 -9.02
N THR A 581 29.64 16.30 -9.95
CA THR A 581 29.00 17.52 -10.47
C THR A 581 27.72 17.20 -11.22
N TRP A 582 27.70 16.12 -12.02
CA TRP A 582 26.48 15.64 -12.68
C TRP A 582 25.37 15.31 -11.68
N LEU A 583 25.68 14.68 -10.54
CA LEU A 583 24.68 14.40 -9.51
C LEU A 583 24.12 15.70 -8.89
N ALA A 584 24.98 16.68 -8.62
CA ALA A 584 24.57 17.97 -8.06
C ALA A 584 23.66 18.76 -9.03
N ASP A 585 24.04 18.81 -10.30
CA ASP A 585 23.30 19.51 -11.35
C ASP A 585 21.96 18.81 -11.64
N ALA A 586 21.96 17.47 -11.68
CA ALA A 586 20.74 16.67 -11.80
C ALA A 586 19.77 16.93 -10.63
N SER A 587 20.30 17.00 -9.40
CA SER A 587 19.51 17.33 -8.21
C SER A 587 18.87 18.72 -8.30
N GLU A 588 19.57 19.71 -8.88
CA GLU A 588 19.03 21.05 -9.10
C GLU A 588 17.93 21.09 -10.17
N GLN A 589 18.16 20.37 -11.28
CA GLN A 589 17.19 20.25 -12.35
C GLN A 589 15.91 19.51 -11.89
N ALA A 590 16.05 18.41 -11.14
CA ALA A 590 14.93 17.67 -10.56
C ALA A 590 14.09 18.54 -9.62
N ARG A 591 14.73 19.27 -8.69
CA ARG A 591 14.05 20.24 -7.80
C ARG A 591 13.30 21.30 -8.58
N SER A 592 13.91 21.83 -9.64
CA SER A 592 13.31 22.88 -10.47
C SER A 592 12.08 22.39 -11.21
N ALA A 593 12.12 21.17 -11.77
CA ALA A 593 10.96 20.54 -12.40
C ALA A 593 9.83 20.29 -11.39
N ARG A 594 10.17 19.84 -10.18
CA ARG A 594 9.21 19.50 -9.13
C ARG A 594 8.59 20.71 -8.43
N ALA A 595 9.27 21.86 -8.43
CA ALA A 595 8.80 23.11 -7.82
C ALA A 595 7.37 23.49 -8.23
N ASN A 596 7.01 23.26 -9.50
CA ASN A 596 5.68 23.54 -10.06
C ASN A 596 4.53 22.81 -9.36
N GLN A 597 4.83 21.74 -8.60
CA GLN A 597 3.82 21.01 -7.84
C GLN A 597 3.37 21.75 -6.57
N PHE A 598 4.14 22.75 -6.12
CA PHE A 598 3.93 23.46 -4.86
C PHE A 598 3.68 24.96 -5.11
N ALA A 599 2.51 25.45 -4.70
CA ALA A 599 2.11 26.85 -4.91
C ALA A 599 3.05 27.89 -4.25
N GLN A 600 3.80 27.48 -3.22
CA GLN A 600 4.72 28.36 -2.45
C GLN A 600 6.19 28.21 -2.88
N ALA A 601 6.50 27.38 -3.88
CA ALA A 601 7.88 27.17 -4.29
C ALA A 601 8.48 28.47 -4.87
N PRO A 602 9.70 28.85 -4.46
CA PRO A 602 10.38 29.99 -5.05
C PRO A 602 10.78 29.69 -6.50
N THR A 603 10.85 30.73 -7.33
CA THR A 603 11.27 30.60 -8.74
C THR A 603 12.79 30.51 -8.91
N GLN A 604 13.57 30.97 -7.92
CA GLN A 604 15.04 30.94 -7.96
C GLN A 604 15.57 29.59 -7.52
N ALA A 605 16.37 28.93 -8.37
CA ALA A 605 16.90 27.59 -8.13
C ALA A 605 17.75 27.48 -6.84
N SER A 606 18.56 28.51 -6.55
CA SER A 606 19.35 28.59 -5.30
C SER A 606 18.51 28.58 -4.02
N LYS A 607 17.24 29.04 -4.09
CA LYS A 607 16.29 29.02 -2.97
C LYS A 607 15.51 27.71 -2.88
N LEU A 608 15.39 26.94 -3.97
CA LEU A 608 14.65 25.67 -3.98
C LEU A 608 15.27 24.63 -3.05
N LYS A 609 16.60 24.51 -3.00
CA LYS A 609 17.29 23.59 -2.07
C LYS A 609 16.86 23.85 -0.62
N ARG A 610 16.84 25.12 -0.22
CA ARG A 610 16.43 25.53 1.13
C ARG A 610 14.94 25.29 1.36
N PHE A 611 14.09 25.57 0.37
CA PHE A 611 12.65 25.33 0.44
C PHE A 611 12.34 23.86 0.76
N PHE A 612 12.86 22.91 -0.02
CA PHE A 612 12.61 21.50 0.23
C PHE A 612 13.24 21.01 1.53
N ALA A 613 14.48 21.42 1.84
CA ALA A 613 15.14 21.07 3.10
C ALA A 613 14.36 21.57 4.33
N SER A 614 13.77 22.78 4.27
CA SER A 614 12.93 23.28 5.36
C SER A 614 11.64 22.49 5.52
N ARG A 615 11.02 22.04 4.40
CA ARG A 615 9.79 21.23 4.44
C ARG A 615 10.04 19.84 5.04
N ALA A 616 11.16 19.22 4.73
CA ALA A 616 11.56 17.93 5.27
C ALA A 616 11.71 17.95 6.80
N LYS A 617 12.19 19.08 7.33
CA LYS A 617 12.54 19.25 8.76
C LYS A 617 11.48 19.96 9.60
N ASP A 618 10.44 20.49 8.96
CA ASP A 618 9.34 21.19 9.64
C ASP A 618 8.32 20.19 10.20
N TRP A 619 8.20 20.15 11.52
CA TRP A 619 7.27 19.29 12.26
C TRP A 619 5.77 19.60 12.05
N ALA A 620 5.45 20.76 11.49
CA ALA A 620 4.10 21.21 11.19
C ALA A 620 3.78 20.99 9.70
N GLN A 621 4.77 20.56 8.91
CA GLN A 621 4.59 20.29 7.51
C GLN A 621 3.83 18.97 7.32
N MET A 622 2.54 19.09 7.05
CA MET A 622 1.68 17.93 6.79
C MET A 622 1.99 17.24 5.44
N ARG A 623 2.60 17.98 4.51
CA ARG A 623 2.89 17.55 3.13
C ARG A 623 4.36 17.81 2.77
N PRO A 624 5.33 17.09 3.37
CA PRO A 624 6.74 17.28 3.03
C PRO A 624 6.97 17.03 1.53
N GLU A 625 6.32 16.01 0.98
CA GLU A 625 6.23 15.69 -0.44
C GLU A 625 4.86 15.05 -0.76
N TRP A 626 4.64 14.65 -2.02
CA TRP A 626 3.40 14.00 -2.50
C TRP A 626 3.47 12.46 -2.52
N GLY A 627 4.63 11.86 -2.21
CA GLY A 627 4.83 10.42 -2.34
C GLY A 627 4.58 9.93 -3.76
N LEU A 628 3.88 8.80 -3.90
CA LEU A 628 3.56 8.16 -5.19
C LEU A 628 2.26 8.69 -5.80
N CYS A 629 1.82 9.89 -5.42
CA CYS A 629 0.62 10.53 -5.95
C CYS A 629 0.70 10.68 -7.47
N ASP A 630 -0.45 10.52 -8.13
CA ASP A 630 -0.61 10.61 -9.59
C ASP A 630 0.11 9.52 -10.43
N ASN A 631 0.52 8.41 -9.80
CA ASN A 631 1.00 7.22 -10.51
C ASN A 631 -0.10 6.64 -11.44
N ALA A 632 0.30 6.16 -12.63
CA ALA A 632 -0.62 5.67 -13.65
C ALA A 632 -0.06 4.60 -14.61
N ALA A 633 1.28 4.44 -14.74
CA ALA A 633 1.87 3.40 -15.59
C ALA A 633 2.98 2.60 -14.90
N PHE A 634 3.22 1.41 -15.46
CA PHE A 634 4.42 0.62 -15.24
C PHE A 634 5.03 0.24 -16.60
N ILE A 635 6.27 0.61 -16.86
CA ILE A 635 6.96 0.30 -18.12
C ILE A 635 8.06 -0.72 -17.84
N VAL A 636 7.96 -1.86 -18.54
CA VAL A 636 8.93 -2.96 -18.52
C VAL A 636 9.56 -3.04 -19.90
N GLY A 637 10.80 -2.59 -20.02
CA GLY A 637 11.52 -2.58 -21.30
C GLY A 637 12.83 -1.81 -21.20
N PRO A 638 13.61 -1.77 -22.28
CA PRO A 638 14.90 -1.09 -22.25
C PRO A 638 14.71 0.42 -22.06
N ARG A 639 15.60 1.07 -21.29
CA ARG A 639 15.56 2.53 -21.06
C ARG A 639 15.45 3.36 -22.34
N THR A 640 15.97 2.87 -23.46
CA THR A 640 15.89 3.52 -24.79
C THR A 640 14.45 3.88 -25.17
N LEU A 641 13.46 3.06 -24.83
CA LEU A 641 12.05 3.33 -25.15
C LEU A 641 11.48 4.58 -24.45
N SER A 642 12.01 4.91 -23.28
CA SER A 642 11.48 6.00 -22.43
C SER A 642 12.45 7.16 -22.24
N ARG A 643 13.68 7.08 -22.78
CA ARG A 643 14.77 8.03 -22.49
C ARG A 643 14.39 9.48 -22.78
N GLN A 644 13.74 9.71 -23.94
CA GLN A 644 13.37 11.04 -24.42
C GLN A 644 11.93 11.45 -24.05
N ILE A 645 11.22 10.64 -23.27
CA ILE A 645 9.84 10.90 -22.90
C ILE A 645 9.79 11.52 -21.50
N ASN A 646 9.09 12.65 -21.36
CA ASN A 646 8.75 13.18 -20.04
C ASN A 646 7.50 12.46 -19.51
N LEU A 647 7.69 11.48 -18.62
CA LEU A 647 6.60 10.72 -18.01
C LEU A 647 5.99 11.42 -16.79
N GLN A 648 6.44 12.63 -16.49
CA GLN A 648 5.90 13.53 -15.47
C GLN A 648 5.93 12.95 -14.03
N GLY A 649 6.78 11.97 -13.75
CA GLY A 649 6.80 11.25 -12.47
C GLY A 649 5.56 10.39 -12.22
N ARG A 650 4.93 9.86 -13.28
CA ARG A 650 3.70 9.06 -13.20
C ARG A 650 3.88 7.58 -13.56
N SER A 651 5.10 7.18 -13.90
CA SER A 651 5.40 5.81 -14.34
C SER A 651 6.46 5.15 -13.48
N PHE A 652 6.19 3.92 -13.05
CA PHE A 652 7.21 3.03 -12.54
C PHE A 652 8.05 2.51 -13.71
N LEU A 653 9.37 2.50 -13.57
CA LEU A 653 10.27 2.15 -14.67
C LEU A 653 11.18 0.97 -14.30
N HIS A 654 10.97 -0.18 -14.95
CA HIS A 654 11.84 -1.36 -14.82
C HIS A 654 12.57 -1.63 -16.12
N ASP A 655 13.90 -1.67 -16.06
CA ASP A 655 14.72 -2.02 -17.20
C ASP A 655 14.63 -3.54 -17.45
N TYR A 656 14.42 -3.91 -18.71
CA TYR A 656 14.28 -5.30 -19.14
C TYR A 656 14.66 -5.42 -20.60
N ASP A 657 15.46 -6.43 -20.94
CA ASP A 657 15.90 -6.73 -22.30
C ASP A 657 15.57 -8.19 -22.63
N MET A 658 14.57 -8.39 -23.51
CA MET A 658 14.13 -9.72 -23.90
C MET A 658 15.22 -10.57 -24.58
N HIS A 659 16.23 -9.94 -25.19
CA HIS A 659 17.32 -10.67 -25.85
C HIS A 659 18.24 -11.37 -24.86
N LYS A 660 18.24 -10.91 -23.59
CA LYS A 660 18.99 -11.50 -22.48
C LYS A 660 18.17 -12.49 -21.65
N ASP A 661 16.89 -12.66 -21.95
CA ASP A 661 15.95 -13.51 -21.19
C ASP A 661 15.33 -14.59 -22.09
N ARG A 662 16.13 -15.59 -22.45
CA ARG A 662 15.75 -16.61 -23.46
C ARG A 662 14.52 -17.45 -23.08
N ASP A 663 14.29 -17.65 -21.78
CA ASP A 663 13.19 -18.46 -21.25
C ASP A 663 12.07 -17.61 -20.61
N PHE A 664 12.20 -16.27 -20.66
CA PHE A 664 11.28 -15.32 -20.06
C PHE A 664 11.11 -15.47 -18.54
N SER A 665 12.10 -16.04 -17.85
CA SER A 665 12.07 -16.21 -16.39
C SER A 665 12.21 -14.88 -15.65
N GLN A 666 13.00 -13.94 -16.19
CA GLN A 666 13.13 -12.60 -15.60
C GLN A 666 11.85 -11.80 -15.83
N LEU A 667 11.26 -11.88 -17.02
CA LEU A 667 9.95 -11.28 -17.28
C LEU A 667 8.90 -11.83 -16.32
N ALA A 668 8.87 -13.15 -16.10
CA ALA A 668 7.97 -13.76 -15.13
C ALA A 668 8.16 -13.16 -13.73
N ALA A 669 9.41 -13.07 -13.24
CA ALA A 669 9.72 -12.46 -11.95
C ALA A 669 9.27 -10.98 -11.86
N ILE A 670 9.42 -10.20 -12.93
CA ILE A 670 8.97 -8.80 -13.00
C ILE A 670 7.44 -8.71 -12.91
N LEU A 671 6.73 -9.59 -13.60
CA LEU A 671 5.25 -9.58 -13.60
C LEU A 671 4.68 -10.13 -12.29
N THR A 672 5.33 -11.09 -11.62
CA THR A 672 4.80 -11.67 -10.37
C THR A 672 5.13 -10.86 -9.13
N ALA A 673 6.10 -9.94 -9.17
CA ALA A 673 6.46 -9.10 -8.01
C ALA A 673 6.37 -7.59 -8.30
N PRO A 674 7.28 -6.94 -9.06
CA PRO A 674 7.18 -5.51 -9.38
C PRO A 674 5.83 -5.03 -9.94
N MET A 675 5.20 -5.79 -10.85
CA MET A 675 3.87 -5.43 -11.37
C MET A 675 2.79 -5.51 -10.28
N VAL A 676 2.84 -6.52 -9.42
CA VAL A 676 1.90 -6.68 -8.30
C VAL A 676 2.06 -5.53 -7.31
N VAL A 677 3.30 -5.18 -6.92
CA VAL A 677 3.58 -4.06 -6.01
C VAL A 677 3.13 -2.72 -6.60
N SER A 678 3.37 -2.47 -7.90
CA SER A 678 2.90 -1.24 -8.55
C SER A 678 1.37 -1.20 -8.66
N ASN A 679 0.69 -2.33 -8.88
CA ASN A 679 -0.77 -2.43 -8.85
C ASN A 679 -1.32 -2.13 -7.44
N TRP A 680 -0.68 -2.68 -6.40
CA TRP A 680 -1.02 -2.44 -5.00
C TRP A 680 -0.99 -0.96 -4.65
N ILE A 681 0.11 -0.30 -5.00
CA ILE A 681 0.27 1.14 -4.80
C ILE A 681 -0.81 1.90 -5.58
N ASN A 682 -0.96 1.61 -6.87
CA ASN A 682 -1.91 2.30 -7.74
C ASN A 682 -3.35 2.23 -7.21
N LEU A 683 -3.84 1.04 -6.87
CA LEU A 683 -5.21 0.85 -6.41
C LEU A 683 -5.47 1.40 -5.00
N GLN A 684 -4.46 1.48 -4.13
CA GLN A 684 -4.60 2.15 -2.84
C GLN A 684 -4.73 3.67 -2.98
N TYR A 685 -3.94 4.28 -3.87
CA TYR A 685 -4.08 5.70 -4.21
C TYR A 685 -5.44 5.98 -4.88
N PHE A 686 -5.87 5.09 -5.78
CA PHE A 686 -7.20 5.12 -6.40
C PHE A 686 -8.30 5.10 -5.32
N ALA A 687 -8.28 4.12 -4.42
CA ALA A 687 -9.29 3.95 -3.37
C ALA A 687 -9.33 5.12 -2.38
N SER A 688 -8.16 5.68 -2.05
CA SER A 688 -8.04 6.85 -1.16
C SER A 688 -8.61 8.14 -1.79
N VAL A 689 -8.92 8.14 -3.09
CA VAL A 689 -9.57 9.25 -3.82
C VAL A 689 -11.04 8.95 -4.13
N THR A 690 -11.37 7.71 -4.52
CA THR A 690 -12.74 7.36 -4.92
C THR A 690 -13.67 7.03 -3.77
N ALA A 691 -13.15 6.51 -2.66
CA ALA A 691 -13.90 6.20 -1.44
C ALA A 691 -13.08 6.53 -0.18
N PRO A 692 -12.70 7.81 0.03
CA PRO A 692 -11.78 8.22 1.09
C PRO A 692 -12.29 7.93 2.50
N GLU A 693 -13.60 7.91 2.72
CA GLU A 693 -14.21 7.60 4.02
C GLU A 693 -13.98 6.14 4.43
N LYS A 694 -13.83 5.24 3.46
CA LYS A 694 -13.70 3.80 3.67
C LYS A 694 -12.27 3.30 3.53
N PHE A 695 -11.58 3.72 2.48
CA PHE A 695 -10.24 3.24 2.11
C PHE A 695 -9.16 4.32 2.18
N GLY A 696 -9.48 5.52 2.68
CA GLY A 696 -8.51 6.54 3.05
C GLY A 696 -8.19 6.49 4.55
N SER A 697 -7.31 7.40 5.00
CA SER A 697 -7.11 7.64 6.44
C SER A 697 -7.69 8.94 6.95
N GLY A 698 -8.53 9.61 6.17
CA GLY A 698 -9.19 10.84 6.59
C GLY A 698 -8.21 12.02 6.72
N ASN A 699 -8.52 12.94 7.63
CA ASN A 699 -7.73 14.15 7.84
C ASN A 699 -6.56 13.90 8.79
N LYS A 700 -5.35 14.03 8.26
CA LYS A 700 -4.08 13.84 9.00
C LYS A 700 -3.93 14.73 10.24
N LEU A 701 -4.63 15.87 10.30
CA LEU A 701 -4.63 16.76 11.47
C LEU A 701 -5.36 16.17 12.69
N LEU A 702 -6.22 15.17 12.47
CA LEU A 702 -7.04 14.54 13.50
C LEU A 702 -6.50 13.16 13.88
N HIS A 703 -5.34 12.76 13.36
CA HIS A 703 -4.80 11.42 13.57
C HIS A 703 -4.33 11.21 15.01
N ASN A 704 -4.86 10.18 15.65
CA ASN A 704 -4.36 9.64 16.90
C ASN A 704 -3.75 8.26 16.66
N ILE A 705 -2.48 8.09 17.01
CA ILE A 705 -1.76 6.81 16.85
C ILE A 705 -2.35 5.76 17.81
N VAL A 706 -2.65 4.58 17.28
CA VAL A 706 -3.25 3.46 18.01
C VAL A 706 -2.22 2.35 18.20
N GLY A 707 -2.16 1.76 19.40
CA GLY A 707 -1.29 0.61 19.69
C GLY A 707 0.21 0.89 19.48
N GLY A 708 0.63 2.14 19.64
CA GLY A 708 2.02 2.60 19.43
C GLY A 708 2.44 2.72 17.96
N HIS A 709 2.01 1.81 17.09
CA HIS A 709 2.42 1.75 15.68
C HIS A 709 1.41 1.06 14.75
N ILE A 710 0.27 0.58 15.24
CA ILE A 710 -0.65 -0.26 14.44
C ILE A 710 -1.32 0.54 13.33
N GLY A 711 -1.82 1.73 13.65
CA GLY A 711 -2.54 2.58 12.72
C GLY A 711 -3.01 3.86 13.39
N VAL A 712 -4.01 4.52 12.81
CA VAL A 712 -4.55 5.77 13.34
C VAL A 712 -6.07 5.73 13.46
N PHE A 713 -6.60 6.44 14.46
CA PHE A 713 -7.98 6.91 14.45
C PHE A 713 -8.04 8.33 13.88
N GLU A 714 -9.17 8.68 13.26
CA GLU A 714 -9.48 10.05 12.91
C GLU A 714 -10.38 10.65 14.00
N GLY A 715 -9.82 11.49 14.87
CA GLY A 715 -10.51 12.00 16.05
C GLY A 715 -10.44 11.05 17.23
N ASN A 716 -11.49 11.01 18.06
CA ASN A 716 -11.44 10.39 19.39
C ASN A 716 -11.64 8.87 19.40
N GLY A 717 -11.84 8.23 18.24
CA GLY A 717 -12.06 6.79 18.15
C GLY A 717 -12.62 6.40 16.79
N GLY A 718 -13.28 5.24 16.76
CA GLY A 718 -13.86 4.67 15.57
C GLY A 718 -13.06 3.50 15.02
N ASP A 719 -13.33 3.11 13.78
CA ASP A 719 -12.54 2.08 13.11
C ASP A 719 -11.11 2.57 12.82
N LEU A 720 -10.17 1.62 12.69
CA LEU A 720 -8.80 1.92 12.29
C LEU A 720 -8.79 2.46 10.85
N ARG A 721 -7.97 3.46 10.59
CA ARG A 721 -7.84 4.09 9.26
C ARG A 721 -6.65 3.48 8.50
N ILE A 722 -6.92 2.83 7.36
CA ILE A 722 -5.95 1.94 6.66
C ILE A 722 -5.34 2.51 5.38
N GLY A 723 -5.77 3.69 4.93
CA GLY A 723 -5.36 4.26 3.65
C GLY A 723 -4.49 5.50 3.73
N LEU A 724 -4.47 6.25 2.62
CA LEU A 724 -3.75 7.51 2.55
C LEU A 724 -4.60 8.66 3.07
N SER A 725 -3.94 9.60 3.73
CA SER A 725 -4.63 10.78 4.26
C SER A 725 -5.06 11.71 3.14
N HIS A 726 -6.10 12.51 3.38
CA HIS A 726 -6.54 13.55 2.45
C HIS A 726 -5.38 14.49 2.05
N GLN A 727 -4.46 14.79 2.98
CA GLN A 727 -3.27 15.61 2.71
C GLN A 727 -2.30 14.97 1.72
N SER A 728 -2.29 13.64 1.57
CA SER A 728 -1.42 12.91 0.64
C SER A 728 -1.94 12.93 -0.81
N VAL A 729 -3.25 13.13 -1.01
CA VAL A 729 -3.90 13.02 -2.33
C VAL A 729 -4.61 14.30 -2.78
N HIS A 730 -4.77 15.30 -1.89
CA HIS A 730 -5.53 16.53 -2.16
C HIS A 730 -4.78 17.78 -1.66
N ASP A 731 -4.75 18.84 -2.47
CA ASP A 731 -4.04 20.10 -2.16
C ASP A 731 -4.87 21.14 -1.41
N GLY A 732 -6.13 20.83 -1.14
CA GLY A 732 -7.11 21.72 -0.51
C GLY A 732 -8.06 22.38 -1.51
N ARG A 733 -7.79 22.27 -2.82
CA ARG A 733 -8.67 22.75 -3.90
C ARG A 733 -9.06 21.65 -4.87
N ARG A 734 -8.14 20.74 -5.18
CA ARG A 734 -8.37 19.62 -6.10
C ARG A 734 -7.57 18.38 -5.69
N TYR A 735 -8.04 17.22 -6.14
CA TYR A 735 -7.26 16.00 -6.09
C TYR A 735 -6.00 16.16 -6.95
N ARG A 736 -4.88 15.75 -6.38
CA ARG A 736 -3.57 15.68 -7.05
C ARG A 736 -3.35 14.33 -7.71
N HIS A 737 -3.94 13.27 -7.16
CA HIS A 737 -3.95 11.96 -7.79
C HIS A 737 -5.18 11.85 -8.69
N GLN A 738 -4.96 11.54 -9.96
CA GLN A 738 -6.03 11.13 -10.86
C GLN A 738 -6.28 9.63 -10.69
N PRO A 739 -7.48 9.18 -10.27
CA PRO A 739 -7.75 7.78 -10.02
C PRO A 739 -7.93 7.03 -11.34
N VAL A 740 -6.83 6.47 -11.87
CA VAL A 740 -6.80 5.62 -13.07
C VAL A 740 -6.14 4.29 -12.74
N ARG A 741 -6.64 3.20 -13.31
CA ARG A 741 -6.02 1.88 -13.18
C ARG A 741 -4.68 1.82 -13.90
N LEU A 742 -3.73 1.09 -13.30
CA LEU A 742 -2.37 0.95 -13.79
C LEU A 742 -2.34 0.45 -15.25
N SER A 743 -1.62 1.17 -16.11
CA SER A 743 -1.34 0.74 -17.48
C SER A 743 0.08 0.17 -17.56
N VAL A 744 0.18 -1.13 -17.84
CA VAL A 744 1.45 -1.86 -17.87
C VAL A 744 1.91 -2.03 -19.32
N PHE A 745 3.00 -1.38 -19.70
CA PHE A 745 3.60 -1.48 -21.03
C PHE A 745 4.80 -2.43 -20.99
N ILE A 746 4.77 -3.48 -21.81
CA ILE A 746 5.78 -4.55 -21.79
C ILE A 746 6.43 -4.66 -23.18
N ALA A 747 7.75 -4.51 -23.24
CA ALA A 747 8.55 -4.76 -24.44
C ALA A 747 8.99 -6.23 -24.50
N ALA A 748 8.05 -7.12 -24.80
CA ALA A 748 8.27 -8.56 -24.98
C ALA A 748 7.25 -9.16 -25.95
N PRO A 749 7.48 -10.38 -26.50
CA PRO A 749 6.50 -11.06 -27.34
C PRO A 749 5.18 -11.34 -26.60
N ARG A 750 4.05 -11.19 -27.29
CA ARG A 750 2.71 -11.42 -26.71
C ARG A 750 2.54 -12.84 -26.21
N GLU A 751 3.08 -13.81 -26.94
CA GLU A 751 3.05 -15.23 -26.61
C GLU A 751 3.77 -15.51 -25.27
N ALA A 752 4.86 -14.77 -24.99
CA ALA A 752 5.56 -14.87 -23.72
C ALA A 752 4.72 -14.30 -22.56
N ILE A 753 4.09 -13.14 -22.77
CA ILE A 753 3.18 -12.51 -21.79
C ILE A 753 2.01 -13.45 -21.49
N ASP A 754 1.33 -13.96 -22.51
CA ASP A 754 0.19 -14.87 -22.34
C ASP A 754 0.59 -16.20 -21.68
N SER A 755 1.77 -16.75 -22.01
CA SER A 755 2.33 -17.94 -21.36
C SER A 755 2.62 -17.73 -19.87
N ILE A 756 3.08 -16.52 -19.49
CA ILE A 756 3.28 -16.17 -18.08
C ILE A 756 1.94 -16.04 -17.37
N LEU A 757 0.96 -15.34 -17.95
CA LEU A 757 -0.39 -15.24 -17.39
C LEU A 757 -1.02 -16.63 -17.19
N ALA A 758 -0.87 -17.55 -18.14
CA ALA A 758 -1.41 -18.90 -18.04
C ALA A 758 -0.80 -19.73 -16.88
N ARG A 759 0.41 -19.39 -16.42
CA ARG A 759 1.11 -20.07 -15.32
C ARG A 759 0.86 -19.46 -13.94
N HIS A 760 0.39 -18.21 -13.89
CA HIS A 760 0.27 -17.44 -12.65
C HIS A 760 -1.14 -16.83 -12.52
N ASN A 761 -1.98 -17.50 -11.73
CA ASN A 761 -3.40 -17.15 -11.59
C ASN A 761 -3.63 -15.71 -11.08
N ASP A 762 -2.78 -15.21 -10.18
CA ASP A 762 -2.95 -13.88 -9.59
C ASP A 762 -2.81 -12.76 -10.63
N ILE A 763 -1.78 -12.83 -11.47
CA ILE A 763 -1.56 -11.82 -12.52
C ILE A 763 -2.58 -11.97 -13.66
N ALA A 764 -3.00 -13.20 -13.96
CA ALA A 764 -4.08 -13.45 -14.91
C ALA A 764 -5.39 -12.84 -14.40
N ALA A 765 -5.69 -12.97 -13.11
CA ALA A 765 -6.86 -12.38 -12.50
C ALA A 765 -6.83 -10.85 -12.60
N LEU A 766 -5.69 -10.21 -12.31
CA LEU A 766 -5.55 -8.76 -12.46
C LEU A 766 -5.86 -8.28 -13.89
N ALA A 767 -5.37 -8.98 -14.90
CA ALA A 767 -5.57 -8.63 -16.31
C ALA A 767 -6.99 -8.95 -16.81
N ASN A 768 -7.48 -10.16 -16.55
CA ASN A 768 -8.74 -10.67 -17.11
C ASN A 768 -9.97 -10.05 -16.42
N HIS A 769 -9.86 -9.64 -15.15
CA HIS A 769 -10.96 -9.06 -14.38
C HIS A 769 -10.92 -7.52 -14.29
N GLY A 770 -10.04 -6.87 -15.06
CA GLY A 770 -10.05 -5.41 -15.23
C GLY A 770 -9.42 -4.62 -14.08
N TRP A 771 -8.51 -5.21 -13.31
CA TRP A 771 -7.78 -4.52 -12.23
C TRP A 771 -6.59 -3.70 -12.72
N LEU A 772 -6.12 -3.97 -13.94
CA LEU A 772 -5.11 -3.20 -14.65
C LEU A 772 -5.27 -3.37 -16.17
N TYR A 773 -4.50 -2.61 -16.95
CA TYR A 773 -4.41 -2.75 -18.40
C TYR A 773 -3.05 -3.32 -18.80
N LEU A 774 -3.05 -4.34 -19.65
CA LEU A 774 -1.83 -4.87 -20.27
C LEU A 774 -1.68 -4.36 -21.69
N MET A 775 -0.50 -3.79 -21.95
CA MET A 775 -0.08 -3.28 -23.25
C MET A 775 1.27 -3.88 -23.61
N GLN A 776 1.44 -4.19 -24.88
CA GLN A 776 2.65 -4.77 -25.44
C GLN A 776 3.24 -3.82 -26.48
N ILE A 777 4.55 -3.62 -26.44
CA ILE A 777 5.31 -2.85 -27.43
C ILE A 777 6.04 -3.87 -28.29
N ASP A 778 5.70 -3.96 -29.58
CA ASP A 778 6.36 -4.88 -30.50
C ASP A 778 7.71 -4.39 -31.01
N ALA A 779 8.42 -5.27 -31.72
CA ALA A 779 9.73 -4.96 -32.26
C ALA A 779 9.72 -3.85 -33.33
N GLN A 780 8.54 -3.53 -33.89
CA GLN A 780 8.35 -2.43 -34.82
C GLN A 780 7.90 -1.14 -34.10
N GLY A 781 7.76 -1.19 -32.76
CA GLY A 781 7.30 -0.07 -31.95
C GLY A 781 5.80 0.12 -31.90
N ALA A 782 4.99 -0.74 -32.54
CA ALA A 782 3.54 -0.62 -32.41
C ALA A 782 3.09 -1.10 -31.02
N VAL A 783 2.09 -0.40 -30.48
CA VAL A 783 1.52 -0.72 -29.16
C VAL A 783 0.22 -1.48 -29.34
N TRP A 784 0.14 -2.63 -28.69
CA TRP A 784 -1.03 -3.50 -28.65
C TRP A 784 -1.60 -3.51 -27.25
N GLN A 785 -2.93 -3.59 -27.12
CA GLN A 785 -3.60 -3.76 -25.84
C GLN A 785 -4.30 -5.13 -25.81
N ARG A 786 -4.21 -5.80 -24.67
CA ARG A 786 -4.92 -7.06 -24.40
C ARG A 786 -6.29 -6.74 -23.81
N ASP A 787 -7.34 -7.34 -24.34
CA ASP A 787 -8.67 -7.30 -23.73
C ASP A 787 -8.85 -8.39 -22.65
N ARG A 788 -10.04 -8.43 -22.03
CA ARG A 788 -10.38 -9.39 -20.98
C ARG A 788 -10.59 -10.82 -21.50
N SER A 789 -10.87 -10.98 -22.79
CA SER A 789 -10.99 -12.29 -23.45
C SER A 789 -9.62 -12.87 -23.86
N GLY A 790 -8.56 -12.07 -23.69
CA GLY A 790 -7.19 -12.44 -24.05
C GLY A 790 -6.83 -12.16 -25.50
N GLN A 791 -7.64 -11.40 -26.23
CA GLN A 791 -7.31 -10.97 -27.58
C GLN A 791 -6.50 -9.68 -27.56
N TRP A 792 -5.55 -9.58 -28.49
CA TRP A 792 -4.70 -8.40 -28.66
C TRP A 792 -5.18 -7.56 -29.83
N TYR A 793 -5.34 -6.26 -29.62
CA TYR A 793 -5.66 -5.30 -30.67
C TYR A 793 -4.67 -4.14 -30.69
N GLN A 794 -4.35 -3.67 -31.89
CA GLN A 794 -3.43 -2.55 -32.05
C GLN A 794 -4.10 -1.25 -31.59
N LEU A 795 -3.40 -0.47 -30.78
CA LEU A 795 -3.83 0.89 -30.46
C LEU A 795 -3.50 1.77 -31.66
N ASN A 796 -4.53 2.19 -32.40
CA ASN A 796 -4.37 3.18 -33.47
C ASN A 796 -3.85 4.48 -32.85
N VAL A 797 -2.58 4.76 -33.10
CA VAL A 797 -1.86 5.91 -32.57
C VAL A 797 -2.12 7.19 -33.39
N ALA A 798 -3.14 7.20 -34.24
CA ALA A 798 -3.46 8.37 -35.05
C ALA A 798 -3.86 9.55 -34.15
N THR A 799 -3.15 10.67 -34.32
CA THR A 799 -3.17 11.92 -33.55
C THR A 799 -4.53 12.53 -33.30
#